data_AF-A0A9J7FR84-F1
#
_entry.id   AF-A0A9J7FR84-F1
#
_cell.length_a   1.000
_cell.length_b   1.000
_cell.length_c   1.000
_cell.angle_alpha   90.00
_cell.angle_beta   90.00
_cell.angle_gamma   90.00
#
_symmetry.space_group_name_H-M   'P 1'
#
loop_
_entity.id
_entity.type
_entity.pdbx_description
1 polymer ?
#
loop_
_entity_poly.entity_id
_entity_poly.type
_entity_poly.pdbx_seq_one_letter_code
_entity_poly.pdbx_strand_id
1 'polypeptide(L)'
;MSGSPARGAAFRGGPLGPRKSWTELLAGRVKKQKYNPERERKLKDSALQLLRYHQNMNDLLLEVEDPQCKKLCLSKLIDCDSASAYSDRSSSFIGSAFRDQALRLGVPVGLLSARVFACSVQQVCMEPSHPVLLSSEQRKKLSSLLEIAQHLLAHNMFSRLTFCQELWKAQNSLLLEAVWCLHMHSVVSLQELLQSHPDTQTMTMWLFRNLCILCEQIDASSPSSDTTNTMLSGFVELLVSRGFQESWNRRPMEPEKMPQVATDVLQRMLTFALDTLDADPQVTSAYQAVRGWCSVYSGHVCCGMIAVDSLKRFFSHTLTQILIYKPVLKVADAIQMQKEWSFAKTCHLLTTLYCRVFVTLGPEESVGRLQEVLEMEEVNWKHVLSCLSTLVVCFPEAQQLVKDWVASLMTRAFESCHLDSMVTAFLIVRQATLEGPFVFPSYADWFKESFGSSLGYHSCSKKALVFLFKFLSDLVPWEPPRYMQVHIFHPPLVPSKYHSLLTDYISLAKTRLVDLKVSVENMGLYEDLSSSRDIAEPQSQAIQDVEKAIVVFEQTGKIPMPVMEASIFRRPYFLSHFLPALLTPRVLPEVPDSRVAFIETLKRADKIPSSLYNAYCQACATAEEKQPKNATPGKKTKPDCAEQPLGLLSAALEELRALMTDPTQYDVISAQVAVISERLNAALGHNNDDGSLRRSKIQLSVLTPTLQRQDQTVVDLLLTAFCQNLMVASSFVSPERQSPWAVLFVRTLCGHMLIPAVLTRLCQLLYHQGPSLSTPHVLGLAALAVHLGECGSMLPEVDPGILAPAGSLCVPEFLNSLLTCRTRESLLFCMKFCTAAISYCLCKFSAQPHVALHNYLSPGLIKRFQFIVLRVFSETRAPCPPEHTASLSWRPLYLPSADWQSAALSLWAWNSFQEMLKEKEFYLTFRDWIQLELEIQPEADILSGSERYDFHQWAIYEHFFPAPSALGGCDGDLVAACTVLVSELMDFYQSSRSYNHSQDSDLVLGGRTGNEDILSRLQVSITKPRHTAVVPKLSPGLGKYKLYSKATVAAQPSASL
;
A
#
# COMPACT_ATOMS: atom_id res chain seq x y z
N MET A 1 -28.78 14.18 69.39
CA MET A 1 -27.80 15.08 70.03
C MET A 1 -26.98 15.69 68.91
N SER A 2 -26.85 17.00 68.73
CA SER A 2 -27.45 18.23 69.30
C SER A 2 -26.71 19.35 68.54
N GLY A 3 -27.30 20.41 68.01
CA GLY A 3 -28.67 20.89 68.02
C GLY A 3 -28.68 22.22 67.28
N SER A 4 -29.84 22.53 66.71
CA SER A 4 -30.35 23.78 66.12
C SER A 4 -30.16 25.03 67.03
N PRO A 5 -30.65 26.26 66.72
CA PRO A 5 -31.64 26.64 65.68
C PRO A 5 -31.45 28.04 65.04
N ALA A 6 -32.53 28.43 64.35
CA ALA A 6 -32.78 29.59 63.50
C ALA A 6 -32.95 30.98 64.19
N ARG A 7 -33.16 31.97 63.29
CA ARG A 7 -33.86 33.27 63.41
C ARG A 7 -33.13 34.46 64.04
N GLY A 8 -33.28 35.62 63.39
CA GLY A 8 -33.30 36.92 64.06
C GLY A 8 -32.69 38.07 63.27
N ALA A 9 -33.51 39.06 62.94
CA ALA A 9 -33.14 40.25 62.21
C ALA A 9 -32.71 41.42 63.12
N ALA A 10 -31.91 42.31 62.53
CA ALA A 10 -31.92 43.77 62.67
C ALA A 10 -31.37 44.48 63.93
N PHE A 11 -30.67 45.57 63.59
CA PHE A 11 -30.58 46.89 64.22
C PHE A 11 -29.32 47.31 65.01
N ARG A 12 -28.83 48.47 64.54
CA ARG A 12 -28.36 49.68 65.27
C ARG A 12 -26.87 49.80 65.58
N GLY A 13 -26.33 50.91 65.11
CA GLY A 13 -25.04 51.44 65.53
C GLY A 13 -25.13 52.42 66.69
N GLY A 14 -24.00 53.11 66.87
CA GLY A 14 -23.77 54.29 67.70
C GLY A 14 -22.46 54.16 68.50
N PRO A 15 -21.78 55.25 68.90
CA PRO A 15 -22.00 56.66 68.56
C PRO A 15 -20.73 57.41 68.08
N LEU A 16 -20.99 58.66 67.71
CA LEU A 16 -20.10 59.79 67.38
C LEU A 16 -18.68 59.79 68.00
N GLY A 17 -17.71 60.26 67.21
CA GLY A 17 -16.42 60.78 67.68
C GLY A 17 -15.81 61.76 66.66
N PRO A 18 -15.50 63.02 67.01
CA PRO A 18 -15.31 64.11 66.06
C PRO A 18 -13.85 64.42 65.69
N ARG A 19 -13.72 65.09 64.54
CA ARG A 19 -12.74 66.12 64.12
C ARG A 19 -11.28 66.01 64.60
N LYS A 20 -10.44 65.71 63.60
CA LYS A 20 -8.97 65.84 63.56
C LYS A 20 -8.49 67.23 63.99
N SER A 21 -7.35 67.29 64.67
CA SER A 21 -6.62 68.53 64.95
C SER A 21 -5.48 68.78 63.96
N TRP A 22 -5.15 70.05 63.85
CA TRP A 22 -4.55 70.76 62.72
C TRP A 22 -3.02 70.81 62.76
N THR A 23 -2.39 70.02 63.64
CA THR A 23 -0.96 70.12 63.99
C THR A 23 -0.05 69.06 63.35
N GLU A 24 -0.59 68.00 62.73
CA GLU A 24 0.25 66.94 62.15
C GLU A 24 0.44 67.01 60.63
N LEU A 25 -0.30 67.87 59.91
CA LEU A 25 -0.23 67.92 58.44
C LEU A 25 0.67 69.04 57.85
N LEU A 26 1.18 69.97 58.66
CA LEU A 26 1.90 71.17 58.17
C LEU A 26 3.43 71.15 58.31
N ALA A 27 4.07 70.06 58.73
CA ALA A 27 5.54 70.02 58.80
C ALA A 27 6.11 68.77 58.14
N GLY A 28 6.82 68.94 57.03
CA GLY A 28 7.86 67.99 56.64
C GLY A 28 7.85 67.43 55.21
N ARG A 29 7.83 68.33 54.22
CA ARG A 29 8.55 68.28 52.94
C ARG A 29 8.80 66.93 52.23
N VAL A 30 8.21 66.85 51.03
CA VAL A 30 8.86 66.54 49.74
C VAL A 30 9.90 65.41 49.77
N LYS A 31 9.44 64.18 49.52
CA LYS A 31 10.19 63.27 48.64
C LYS A 31 9.58 63.37 47.25
N LYS A 32 10.37 63.84 46.28
CA LYS A 32 10.14 63.64 44.84
C LYS A 32 9.66 62.21 44.65
N GLN A 33 8.38 62.03 44.34
CA GLN A 33 7.86 60.71 44.02
C GLN A 33 8.50 60.33 42.69
N LYS A 34 9.36 59.31 42.73
CA LYS A 34 9.96 58.68 41.55
C LYS A 34 8.87 58.50 40.50
N TYR A 35 9.15 58.95 39.28
CA TYR A 35 8.37 58.70 38.09
C TYR A 35 8.00 57.20 38.08
N ASN A 36 6.74 56.91 38.36
CA ASN A 36 6.24 55.55 38.46
C ASN A 36 5.43 55.29 37.19
N PRO A 37 6.01 54.62 36.18
CA PRO A 37 5.35 54.42 34.89
C PRO A 37 4.02 53.67 35.05
N GLU A 38 3.87 52.87 36.11
CA GLU A 38 2.60 52.23 36.46
C GLU A 38 1.51 53.20 36.90
N ARG A 39 1.86 54.34 37.50
CA ARG A 39 0.88 55.35 37.93
C ARG A 39 0.45 56.21 36.75
N GLU A 40 1.35 56.49 35.80
CA GLU A 40 0.99 57.13 34.53
C GLU A 40 0.17 56.18 33.65
N ARG A 41 0.51 54.88 33.63
CA ARG A 41 -0.26 53.86 32.90
C ARG A 41 -1.62 53.65 33.55
N LYS A 42 -1.72 53.58 34.89
CA LYS A 42 -3.02 53.57 35.60
C LYS A 42 -3.80 54.86 35.43
N LEU A 43 -3.16 56.02 35.39
CA LEU A 43 -3.85 57.29 35.10
C LEU A 43 -4.30 57.39 33.64
N LYS A 44 -3.50 56.88 32.69
CA LYS A 44 -3.89 56.76 31.28
C LYS A 44 -5.00 55.74 31.10
N ASP A 45 -4.95 54.60 31.79
CA ASP A 45 -5.98 53.56 31.75
C ASP A 45 -7.25 54.01 32.47
N SER A 46 -7.15 54.74 33.58
CA SER A 46 -8.30 55.36 34.25
C SER A 46 -8.85 56.56 33.47
N ALA A 47 -8.01 57.34 32.76
CA ALA A 47 -8.46 58.40 31.85
C ALA A 47 -9.07 57.81 30.57
N LEU A 48 -8.56 56.69 30.06
CA LEU A 48 -9.14 55.93 28.96
C LEU A 48 -10.41 55.21 29.39
N GLN A 49 -10.50 54.71 30.64
CA GLN A 49 -11.74 54.19 31.22
C GLN A 49 -12.75 55.30 31.42
N LEU A 50 -12.37 56.47 31.95
CA LEU A 50 -13.26 57.63 32.08
C LEU A 50 -13.71 58.14 30.71
N LEU A 51 -12.81 58.21 29.73
CA LEU A 51 -13.16 58.53 28.35
C LEU A 51 -14.08 57.46 27.75
N ARG A 52 -13.87 56.17 28.01
CA ARG A 52 -14.78 55.09 27.57
C ARG A 52 -16.12 55.08 28.31
N TYR A 53 -16.16 55.44 29.59
CA TYR A 53 -17.37 55.52 30.41
C TYR A 53 -18.22 56.75 30.02
N HIS A 54 -17.57 57.89 29.74
CA HIS A 54 -18.23 59.09 29.22
C HIS A 54 -18.41 59.08 27.69
N GLN A 55 -17.75 58.17 26.96
CA GLN A 55 -18.03 57.81 25.56
C GLN A 55 -18.85 56.51 25.46
N ASN A 56 -19.63 56.13 26.48
CA ASN A 56 -20.70 55.17 26.26
C ASN A 56 -21.81 55.84 25.44
N MET A 57 -21.50 56.13 24.18
CA MET A 57 -22.36 56.78 23.19
C MET A 57 -23.62 55.95 22.92
N ASN A 58 -23.72 54.71 23.43
CA ASN A 58 -24.96 53.95 23.41
C ASN A 58 -26.02 54.55 24.32
N ASP A 59 -25.64 55.08 25.50
CA ASP A 59 -26.58 55.76 26.41
C ASP A 59 -26.93 57.16 25.88
N LEU A 60 -25.95 57.86 25.28
CA LEU A 60 -26.17 59.17 24.64
C LEU A 60 -27.01 59.08 23.35
N LEU A 61 -26.93 57.97 22.62
CA LEU A 61 -27.77 57.70 21.45
C LEU A 61 -29.15 57.17 21.83
N LEU A 62 -29.30 56.48 22.97
CA LEU A 62 -30.61 56.15 23.56
C LEU A 62 -31.37 57.40 24.04
N GLU A 63 -30.66 58.43 24.53
CA GLU A 63 -31.26 59.74 24.86
C GLU A 63 -31.69 60.56 23.62
N VAL A 64 -31.16 60.27 22.42
CA VAL A 64 -31.43 60.99 21.16
C VAL A 64 -32.42 60.23 20.25
N GLU A 65 -32.92 59.06 20.65
CA GLU A 65 -33.96 58.32 19.92
C GLU A 65 -35.33 59.04 20.01
N ASP A 66 -35.55 60.01 19.13
CA ASP A 66 -36.88 60.51 18.76
C ASP A 66 -37.54 59.50 17.79
N PRO A 67 -38.86 59.20 17.85
CA PRO A 67 -39.49 58.07 17.13
C PRO A 67 -39.50 58.18 15.59
N GLN A 68 -38.89 59.22 15.01
CA GLN A 68 -38.93 59.51 13.57
C GLN A 68 -37.56 59.75 12.93
N CYS A 69 -36.49 59.15 13.46
CA CYS A 69 -35.30 58.93 12.63
C CYS A 69 -35.68 57.99 11.47
N LYS A 70 -35.90 58.54 10.27
CA LYS A 70 -35.95 57.76 9.02
C LYS A 70 -34.68 56.90 8.98
N LYS A 71 -34.80 55.62 9.36
CA LYS A 71 -33.72 54.63 9.27
C LYS A 71 -33.10 54.79 7.87
N LEU A 72 -31.80 55.10 7.81
CA LEU A 72 -31.01 54.83 6.61
C LEU A 72 -31.02 53.31 6.42
N CYS A 73 -32.10 52.81 5.83
CA CYS A 73 -32.25 51.43 5.47
C CYS A 73 -31.42 51.22 4.22
N LEU A 74 -30.16 50.81 4.40
CA LEU A 74 -29.31 50.32 3.31
C LEU A 74 -30.03 49.23 2.49
N SER A 75 -31.02 48.53 3.07
CA SER A 75 -31.88 47.57 2.36
C SER A 75 -32.54 48.15 1.10
N LYS A 76 -32.93 49.42 1.06
CA LYS A 76 -33.55 50.04 -0.14
C LYS A 76 -32.56 50.36 -1.26
N LEU A 77 -31.27 50.45 -0.95
CA LEU A 77 -30.18 50.68 -1.91
C LEU A 77 -29.62 49.37 -2.49
N ILE A 78 -29.88 48.25 -1.81
CA ILE A 78 -29.35 46.93 -2.14
C ILE A 78 -30.29 46.15 -3.09
N ASP A 79 -31.59 46.45 -3.12
CA ASP A 79 -32.60 45.72 -3.92
C ASP A 79 -32.70 46.17 -5.41
N CYS A 80 -31.73 46.91 -5.97
CA CYS A 80 -31.80 47.38 -7.36
C CYS A 80 -31.04 46.47 -8.36
N ASP A 81 -31.78 45.59 -9.04
CA ASP A 81 -31.33 44.60 -10.04
C ASP A 81 -30.79 45.15 -11.40
N SER A 82 -30.39 46.42 -11.52
CA SER A 82 -29.95 46.95 -12.82
C SER A 82 -28.43 46.89 -12.99
N ALA A 83 -27.99 45.97 -13.84
CA ALA A 83 -26.62 45.87 -14.33
C ALA A 83 -26.15 47.14 -15.07
N SER A 84 -24.86 47.46 -14.87
CA SER A 84 -23.97 48.33 -15.64
C SER A 84 -24.02 49.86 -15.39
N ALA A 85 -22.85 50.38 -14.95
CA ALA A 85 -22.32 51.74 -15.13
C ALA A 85 -22.59 52.88 -14.10
N TYR A 86 -22.95 52.61 -12.84
CA TYR A 86 -23.18 53.68 -11.83
C TYR A 86 -22.56 53.51 -10.43
N SER A 87 -21.56 52.62 -10.22
CA SER A 87 -21.01 52.33 -8.88
C SER A 87 -20.27 53.50 -8.20
N ASP A 88 -19.55 54.35 -8.94
CA ASP A 88 -18.76 55.44 -8.33
C ASP A 88 -19.60 56.66 -7.88
N ARG A 89 -20.75 56.91 -8.51
CA ARG A 89 -21.63 58.04 -8.14
C ARG A 89 -22.53 57.73 -6.94
N SER A 90 -22.87 56.47 -6.70
CA SER A 90 -23.71 56.07 -5.55
C SER A 90 -22.90 55.98 -4.24
N SER A 91 -21.66 55.49 -4.28
CA SER A 91 -20.78 55.36 -3.09
C SER A 91 -20.36 56.72 -2.51
N SER A 92 -20.10 57.70 -3.37
CA SER A 92 -19.79 59.09 -2.98
C SER A 92 -20.98 59.81 -2.32
N PHE A 93 -22.20 59.58 -2.82
CA PHE A 93 -23.44 60.08 -2.22
C PHE A 93 -23.67 59.49 -0.82
N ILE A 94 -23.46 58.19 -0.65
CA ILE A 94 -23.56 57.51 0.65
C ILE A 94 -22.56 58.09 1.66
N GLY A 95 -21.31 58.33 1.24
CA GLY A 95 -20.29 58.98 2.07
C GLY A 95 -20.70 60.39 2.54
N SER A 96 -21.37 61.16 1.69
CA SER A 96 -21.88 62.49 2.03
C SER A 96 -23.09 62.45 2.99
N ALA A 97 -23.98 61.47 2.83
CA ALA A 97 -25.13 61.24 3.71
C ALA A 97 -24.70 60.84 5.13
N PHE A 98 -23.68 59.98 5.26
CA PHE A 98 -23.11 59.62 6.57
C PHE A 98 -22.46 60.82 7.25
N ARG A 99 -21.83 61.75 6.53
CA ARG A 99 -21.28 62.99 7.10
C ARG A 99 -22.37 63.93 7.61
N ASP A 100 -23.43 64.13 6.82
CA ASP A 100 -24.54 65.02 7.22
C ASP A 100 -25.29 64.46 8.45
N GLN A 101 -25.53 63.15 8.48
CA GLN A 101 -26.19 62.51 9.62
C GLN A 101 -25.30 62.45 10.88
N ALA A 102 -23.99 62.24 10.72
CA ALA A 102 -23.02 62.33 11.80
C ALA A 102 -22.94 63.73 12.42
N LEU A 103 -22.99 64.77 11.58
CA LEU A 103 -23.03 66.17 12.01
C LEU A 103 -24.33 66.49 12.77
N ARG A 104 -25.48 65.96 12.34
CA ARG A 104 -26.77 66.13 13.04
C ARG A 104 -26.85 65.42 14.37
N LEU A 105 -26.22 64.24 14.50
CA LEU A 105 -26.23 63.42 15.71
C LEU A 105 -25.05 63.70 16.66
N GLY A 106 -24.08 64.54 16.25
CA GLY A 106 -22.90 64.85 17.05
C GLY A 106 -21.92 63.68 17.24
N VAL A 107 -21.96 62.67 16.37
CA VAL A 107 -21.17 61.43 16.49
C VAL A 107 -20.10 61.36 15.39
N PRO A 108 -18.88 60.85 15.65
CA PRO A 108 -17.90 60.60 14.60
C PRO A 108 -18.45 59.70 13.48
N VAL A 109 -18.24 60.12 12.22
CA VAL A 109 -18.70 59.42 11.01
C VAL A 109 -18.27 57.95 11.01
N GLY A 110 -17.05 57.66 11.48
CA GLY A 110 -16.49 56.31 11.56
C GLY A 110 -17.19 55.36 12.53
N LEU A 111 -17.84 55.89 13.58
CA LEU A 111 -18.60 55.10 14.55
C LEU A 111 -20.02 54.84 14.06
N LEU A 112 -20.66 55.85 13.48
CA LEU A 112 -22.00 55.76 12.90
C LEU A 112 -22.02 54.81 11.71
N SER A 113 -21.04 54.92 10.81
CA SER A 113 -20.90 54.00 9.69
C SER A 113 -20.67 52.56 10.19
N ALA A 114 -19.73 52.34 11.11
CA ALA A 114 -19.50 51.02 11.69
C ALA A 114 -20.77 50.39 12.30
N ARG A 115 -21.59 51.14 13.05
CA ARG A 115 -22.83 50.62 13.66
C ARG A 115 -23.91 50.32 12.62
N VAL A 116 -24.12 51.20 11.65
CA VAL A 116 -25.12 51.00 10.58
C VAL A 116 -24.74 49.82 9.68
N PHE A 117 -23.44 49.66 9.38
CA PHE A 117 -22.95 48.50 8.64
C PHE A 117 -23.07 47.20 9.43
N ALA A 118 -22.75 47.19 10.73
CA ALA A 118 -22.92 46.00 11.57
C ALA A 118 -24.38 45.55 11.66
N CYS A 119 -25.33 46.49 11.85
CA CYS A 119 -26.76 46.19 11.82
C CYS A 119 -27.24 45.70 10.44
N SER A 120 -26.66 46.20 9.35
CA SER A 120 -27.02 45.77 7.99
C SER A 120 -26.51 44.37 7.67
N VAL A 121 -25.28 44.04 8.09
CA VAL A 121 -24.74 42.68 8.00
C VAL A 121 -25.58 41.71 8.84
N GLN A 122 -26.00 42.13 10.04
CA GLN A 122 -26.89 41.34 10.88
C GLN A 122 -28.24 41.07 10.18
N GLN A 123 -28.85 42.08 9.55
CA GLN A 123 -30.11 41.93 8.81
C GLN A 123 -30.01 40.96 7.63
N VAL A 124 -28.88 40.97 6.92
CA VAL A 124 -28.62 40.00 5.83
C VAL A 124 -28.53 38.56 6.36
N CYS A 125 -28.10 38.38 7.62
CA CYS A 125 -27.91 37.06 8.23
C CYS A 125 -29.11 36.55 9.06
N MET A 126 -30.22 37.30 9.21
CA MET A 126 -31.33 36.93 10.12
C MET A 126 -32.27 35.84 9.59
N GLU A 127 -32.23 35.49 8.30
CA GLU A 127 -33.04 34.40 7.72
C GLU A 127 -32.17 33.45 6.86
N PRO A 128 -31.30 32.64 7.48
CA PRO A 128 -30.41 31.76 6.74
C PRO A 128 -31.15 30.52 6.20
N SER A 129 -30.90 30.16 4.94
CA SER A 129 -31.35 28.88 4.37
C SER A 129 -30.52 27.69 4.92
N HIS A 130 -29.30 27.96 5.41
CA HIS A 130 -28.34 26.98 5.93
C HIS A 130 -27.58 27.52 7.15
N PRO A 131 -27.12 26.67 8.09
CA PRO A 131 -26.53 27.11 9.36
C PRO A 131 -25.20 27.87 9.25
N VAL A 132 -24.47 27.77 8.12
CA VAL A 132 -23.13 28.36 7.91
C VAL A 132 -23.00 29.13 6.59
N LEU A 133 -23.79 28.77 5.57
CA LEU A 133 -23.72 29.32 4.21
C LEU A 133 -24.81 30.36 3.95
N LEU A 134 -24.47 31.38 3.16
CA LEU A 134 -25.36 32.41 2.64
C LEU A 134 -26.13 31.90 1.42
N SER A 135 -27.41 32.27 1.30
CA SER A 135 -28.17 32.05 0.08
C SER A 135 -27.64 32.90 -1.09
N SER A 136 -27.96 32.53 -2.33
CA SER A 136 -27.56 33.29 -3.52
C SER A 136 -28.00 34.76 -3.46
N GLU A 137 -29.19 35.03 -2.92
CA GLU A 137 -29.70 36.38 -2.70
C GLU A 137 -28.90 37.11 -1.60
N GLN A 138 -28.61 36.43 -0.48
CA GLN A 138 -27.80 37.00 0.60
C GLN A 138 -26.38 37.33 0.17
N ARG A 139 -25.75 36.51 -0.68
CA ARG A 139 -24.41 36.78 -1.24
C ARG A 139 -24.39 38.07 -2.07
N LYS A 140 -25.39 38.27 -2.93
CA LYS A 140 -25.53 39.52 -3.72
C LYS A 140 -25.69 40.73 -2.79
N LYS A 141 -26.55 40.63 -1.78
CA LYS A 141 -26.77 41.69 -0.78
C LYS A 141 -25.53 42.00 0.05
N LEU A 142 -24.72 40.99 0.37
CA LEU A 142 -23.46 41.18 1.09
C LEU A 142 -22.37 41.78 0.18
N SER A 143 -22.28 41.37 -1.09
CA SER A 143 -21.29 41.89 -2.04
C SER A 143 -21.44 43.40 -2.26
N SER A 144 -22.67 43.89 -2.43
CA SER A 144 -22.93 45.33 -2.56
C SER A 144 -22.62 46.11 -1.28
N LEU A 145 -22.87 45.51 -0.10
CA LEU A 145 -22.44 46.09 1.19
C LEU A 145 -20.92 46.15 1.33
N LEU A 146 -20.20 45.13 0.86
CA LEU A 146 -18.73 45.07 0.93
C LEU A 146 -18.06 46.12 0.03
N GLU A 147 -18.58 46.33 -1.18
CA GLU A 147 -18.10 47.41 -2.07
C GLU A 147 -18.23 48.78 -1.40
N ILE A 148 -19.38 49.06 -0.77
CA ILE A 148 -19.58 50.33 -0.05
C ILE A 148 -18.64 50.43 1.16
N ALA A 149 -18.43 49.34 1.90
CA ALA A 149 -17.51 49.32 3.05
C ALA A 149 -16.05 49.57 2.63
N GLN A 150 -15.61 49.00 1.49
CA GLN A 150 -14.28 49.27 0.91
C GLN A 150 -14.12 50.75 0.52
N HIS A 151 -15.14 51.35 -0.11
CA HIS A 151 -15.13 52.79 -0.40
C HIS A 151 -15.05 53.64 0.88
N LEU A 152 -15.78 53.30 1.95
CA LEU A 152 -15.74 54.04 3.21
C LEU A 152 -14.40 53.90 3.94
N LEU A 153 -13.75 52.73 3.85
CA LEU A 153 -12.40 52.49 4.35
C LEU A 153 -11.35 53.31 3.59
N ALA A 154 -11.44 53.36 2.26
CA ALA A 154 -10.52 54.15 1.43
C ALA A 154 -10.56 55.67 1.76
N HIS A 155 -11.69 56.15 2.27
CA HIS A 155 -11.89 57.55 2.65
C HIS A 155 -11.74 57.81 4.17
N ASN A 156 -11.23 56.85 4.96
CA ASN A 156 -11.07 56.95 6.42
C ASN A 156 -12.37 57.25 7.19
N MET A 157 -13.53 56.85 6.65
CA MET A 157 -14.85 57.10 7.25
C MET A 157 -15.41 55.87 7.96
N PHE A 158 -14.58 54.87 8.28
CA PHE A 158 -14.99 53.60 8.87
C PHE A 158 -14.03 53.14 9.97
N SER A 159 -14.54 52.87 11.18
CA SER A 159 -13.74 52.36 12.30
C SER A 159 -13.86 50.84 12.41
N ARG A 160 -12.77 50.13 12.12
CA ARG A 160 -12.69 48.65 12.17
C ARG A 160 -12.95 48.11 13.58
N LEU A 161 -12.34 48.71 14.61
CA LEU A 161 -12.44 48.25 16.00
C LEU A 161 -13.89 48.24 16.51
N THR A 162 -14.62 49.33 16.27
CA THR A 162 -16.01 49.47 16.72
C THR A 162 -16.97 48.64 15.89
N PHE A 163 -16.67 48.44 14.59
CA PHE A 163 -17.42 47.50 13.77
C PHE A 163 -17.32 46.06 14.31
N CYS A 164 -16.12 45.60 14.68
CA CYS A 164 -15.95 44.28 15.29
C CYS A 164 -16.71 44.15 16.62
N GLN A 165 -16.66 45.17 17.47
CA GLN A 165 -17.38 45.18 18.76
C GLN A 165 -18.91 45.12 18.59
N GLU A 166 -19.47 45.87 17.63
CA GLU A 166 -20.91 45.83 17.35
C GLU A 166 -21.34 44.52 16.68
N LEU A 167 -20.50 43.91 15.83
CA LEU A 167 -20.77 42.58 15.27
C LEU A 167 -20.85 41.52 16.37
N TRP A 168 -19.93 41.52 17.34
CA TRP A 168 -19.96 40.55 18.44
C TRP A 168 -21.19 40.67 19.35
N LYS A 169 -21.86 41.83 19.42
CA LYS A 169 -23.17 41.94 20.10
C LYS A 169 -24.27 41.12 19.42
N ALA A 170 -24.09 40.75 18.15
CA ALA A 170 -25.00 39.96 17.33
C ALA A 170 -24.49 38.52 17.07
N GLN A 171 -23.67 37.95 17.98
CA GLN A 171 -22.95 36.67 17.82
C GLN A 171 -23.82 35.49 17.35
N ASN A 172 -25.08 35.40 17.81
CA ASN A 172 -25.98 34.29 17.47
C ASN A 172 -26.52 34.34 16.04
N SER A 173 -26.41 35.48 15.36
CA SER A 173 -26.89 35.71 13.99
C SER A 173 -25.77 35.81 12.95
N LEU A 174 -24.51 35.61 13.35
CA LEU A 174 -23.36 35.73 12.46
C LEU A 174 -23.01 34.40 11.79
N LEU A 175 -23.11 34.37 10.46
CA LEU A 175 -22.70 33.23 9.63
C LEU A 175 -21.19 33.29 9.34
N LEU A 176 -20.52 32.13 9.35
CA LEU A 176 -19.07 32.04 9.08
C LEU A 176 -18.70 32.54 7.68
N GLU A 177 -19.56 32.30 6.68
CA GLU A 177 -19.35 32.79 5.31
C GLU A 177 -19.31 34.32 5.23
N ALA A 178 -20.15 35.01 6.01
CA ALA A 178 -20.12 36.48 6.05
C ALA A 178 -18.81 37.02 6.64
N VAL A 179 -18.27 36.33 7.66
CA VAL A 179 -16.97 36.66 8.27
C VAL A 179 -15.82 36.41 7.29
N TRP A 180 -15.89 35.32 6.52
CA TRP A 180 -14.91 35.02 5.48
C TRP A 180 -14.92 36.05 4.35
N CYS A 181 -16.09 36.46 3.87
CA CYS A 181 -16.22 37.51 2.86
C CYS A 181 -15.66 38.86 3.34
N LEU A 182 -15.84 39.21 4.62
CA LEU A 182 -15.23 40.42 5.21
C LEU A 182 -13.70 40.36 5.19
N HIS A 183 -13.12 39.16 5.39
CA HIS A 183 -11.68 38.93 5.32
C HIS A 183 -11.15 39.03 3.89
N MET A 184 -11.77 38.32 2.93
CA MET A 184 -11.37 38.32 1.52
C MET A 184 -11.41 39.73 0.90
N HIS A 185 -12.41 40.53 1.27
CA HIS A 185 -12.55 41.90 0.78
C HIS A 185 -11.75 42.94 1.60
N SER A 186 -10.86 42.51 2.52
CA SER A 186 -9.97 43.39 3.30
C SER A 186 -10.68 44.48 4.14
N VAL A 187 -11.95 44.25 4.50
CA VAL A 187 -12.73 45.20 5.31
C VAL A 187 -12.28 45.12 6.77
N VAL A 188 -12.22 43.89 7.29
CA VAL A 188 -11.67 43.54 8.59
C VAL A 188 -10.92 42.22 8.45
N SER A 189 -9.71 42.16 8.99
CA SER A 189 -8.98 40.89 9.04
C SER A 189 -9.59 39.95 10.07
N LEU A 190 -9.58 38.64 9.79
CA LEU A 190 -9.95 37.61 10.76
C LEU A 190 -9.20 37.76 12.09
N GLN A 191 -7.94 38.21 12.04
CA GLN A 191 -7.14 38.53 13.21
C GLN A 191 -7.73 39.68 14.06
N GLU A 192 -8.08 40.80 13.44
CA GLU A 192 -8.69 41.95 14.15
C GLU A 192 -10.06 41.59 14.75
N LEU A 193 -10.85 40.80 14.02
CA LEU A 193 -12.15 40.34 14.49
C LEU A 193 -12.03 39.44 15.72
N LEU A 194 -11.09 38.49 15.70
CA LEU A 194 -10.86 37.56 16.81
C LEU A 194 -10.18 38.23 18.01
N GLN A 195 -9.32 39.22 17.80
CA GLN A 195 -8.71 39.98 18.91
C GLN A 195 -9.72 40.87 19.66
N SER A 196 -10.82 41.24 19.02
CA SER A 196 -11.80 42.19 19.57
C SER A 196 -12.82 41.60 20.55
N HIS A 197 -12.96 40.27 20.63
CA HIS A 197 -13.90 39.63 21.55
C HIS A 197 -13.41 39.69 23.01
N PRO A 198 -14.28 40.04 23.99
CA PRO A 198 -13.87 40.18 25.39
C PRO A 198 -13.52 38.84 26.04
N ASP A 199 -14.17 37.74 25.65
CA ASP A 199 -13.98 36.39 26.20
C ASP A 199 -13.37 35.41 25.18
N THR A 200 -12.17 34.91 25.45
CA THR A 200 -11.45 33.97 24.57
C THR A 200 -12.13 32.59 24.51
N GLN A 201 -12.84 32.16 25.54
CA GLN A 201 -13.42 30.81 25.61
C GLN A 201 -14.71 30.72 24.78
N THR A 202 -15.61 31.70 24.92
CA THR A 202 -16.83 31.77 24.10
C THR A 202 -16.50 31.88 22.60
N MET A 203 -15.45 32.63 22.26
CA MET A 203 -14.99 32.76 20.88
C MET A 203 -14.45 31.43 20.32
N THR A 204 -13.65 30.71 21.10
CA THR A 204 -13.10 29.41 20.70
C THR A 204 -14.23 28.39 20.48
N MET A 205 -15.23 28.35 21.36
CA MET A 205 -16.41 27.49 21.19
C MET A 205 -17.25 27.86 19.97
N TRP A 206 -17.39 29.15 19.68
CA TRP A 206 -18.10 29.61 18.47
C TRP A 206 -17.37 29.18 17.19
N LEU A 207 -16.05 29.36 17.12
CA LEU A 207 -15.24 28.92 15.96
C LEU A 207 -15.29 27.40 15.80
N PHE A 208 -15.07 26.65 16.87
CA PHE A 208 -15.13 25.18 16.87
C PHE A 208 -16.48 24.69 16.32
N ARG A 209 -17.60 25.21 16.83
CA ARG A 209 -18.94 24.79 16.39
C ARG A 209 -19.19 25.09 14.91
N ASN A 210 -18.78 26.27 14.43
CA ASN A 210 -18.94 26.63 13.02
C ASN A 210 -18.02 25.82 12.09
N LEU A 211 -16.80 25.47 12.53
CA LEU A 211 -15.89 24.60 11.78
C LEU A 211 -16.42 23.18 11.67
N CYS A 212 -17.01 22.61 12.73
CA CYS A 212 -17.65 21.30 12.65
C CYS A 212 -18.77 21.28 11.61
N ILE A 213 -19.67 22.28 11.63
CA ILE A 213 -20.78 22.37 10.68
C ILE A 213 -20.27 22.60 9.25
N LEU A 214 -19.18 23.35 9.08
CA LEU A 214 -18.55 23.53 7.76
C LEU A 214 -17.99 22.21 7.23
N CYS A 215 -17.35 21.40 8.09
CA CYS A 215 -16.82 20.10 7.71
C CYS A 215 -17.92 19.08 7.35
N GLU A 216 -19.09 19.14 7.97
CA GLU A 216 -20.26 18.32 7.60
C GLU A 216 -20.74 18.57 6.17
N GLN A 217 -20.52 19.78 5.62
CA GLN A 217 -21.06 20.21 4.33
C GLN A 217 -20.14 19.98 3.13
N ILE A 218 -18.89 19.54 3.35
CA ILE A 218 -17.91 19.33 2.28
C ILE A 218 -18.30 18.18 1.34
N ASP A 219 -18.98 17.16 1.88
CA ASP A 219 -19.40 15.97 1.11
C ASP A 219 -20.84 16.06 0.55
N ALA A 220 -21.62 17.08 0.91
CA ALA A 220 -22.97 17.26 0.39
C ALA A 220 -22.88 17.83 -1.04
N SER A 221 -23.24 17.01 -2.04
CA SER A 221 -23.21 17.32 -3.48
C SER A 221 -23.96 18.63 -3.82
N SER A 222 -23.28 19.76 -3.64
CA SER A 222 -23.82 21.09 -3.82
C SER A 222 -22.78 21.96 -4.55
N PRO A 223 -23.20 22.89 -5.42
CA PRO A 223 -22.31 23.75 -6.19
C PRO A 223 -21.45 24.72 -5.35
N SER A 224 -21.55 24.66 -4.01
CA SER A 224 -20.77 25.43 -3.04
C SER A 224 -19.55 24.71 -2.46
N SER A 225 -19.24 23.48 -2.89
CA SER A 225 -18.10 22.68 -2.40
C SER A 225 -16.74 23.37 -2.53
N ASP A 226 -16.54 24.13 -3.60
CA ASP A 226 -15.27 24.83 -3.83
C ASP A 226 -15.12 26.05 -2.89
N THR A 227 -16.23 26.68 -2.53
CA THR A 227 -16.24 27.81 -1.58
C THR A 227 -16.04 27.32 -0.14
N THR A 228 -16.63 26.18 0.24
CA THR A 228 -16.42 25.59 1.57
C THR A 228 -14.99 25.08 1.76
N ASN A 229 -14.40 24.45 0.74
CA ASN A 229 -13.00 23.99 0.79
C ASN A 229 -12.01 25.15 0.87
N THR A 230 -12.21 26.22 0.10
CA THR A 230 -11.37 27.43 0.18
C THR A 230 -11.51 28.15 1.52
N MET A 231 -12.72 28.23 2.07
CA MET A 231 -12.95 28.73 3.43
C MET A 231 -12.19 27.90 4.47
N LEU A 232 -12.37 26.58 4.47
CA LEU A 232 -11.71 25.69 5.43
C LEU A 232 -10.19 25.82 5.35
N SER A 233 -9.64 25.80 4.14
CA SER A 233 -8.21 26.00 3.88
C SER A 233 -7.72 27.32 4.48
N GLY A 234 -8.39 28.44 4.18
CA GLY A 234 -7.99 29.74 4.68
C GLY A 234 -8.10 29.89 6.20
N PHE A 235 -9.13 29.31 6.83
CA PHE A 235 -9.24 29.30 8.29
C PHE A 235 -8.12 28.46 8.94
N VAL A 236 -7.84 27.28 8.41
CA VAL A 236 -6.76 26.41 8.92
C VAL A 236 -5.41 27.10 8.72
N GLU A 237 -5.19 27.71 7.57
CA GLU A 237 -3.97 28.45 7.26
C GLU A 237 -3.69 29.55 8.29
N LEU A 238 -4.71 30.33 8.62
CA LEU A 238 -4.64 31.37 9.64
C LEU A 238 -4.40 30.80 11.05
N LEU A 239 -5.05 29.68 11.40
CA LEU A 239 -4.88 29.04 12.71
C LEU A 239 -3.47 28.44 12.87
N VAL A 240 -2.97 27.74 11.86
CA VAL A 240 -1.65 27.10 11.89
C VAL A 240 -0.54 28.15 11.86
N SER A 241 -0.62 29.14 10.96
CA SER A 241 0.39 30.20 10.85
C SER A 241 0.51 31.03 12.12
N ARG A 242 -0.57 31.26 12.86
CA ARG A 242 -0.56 32.02 14.12
C ARG A 242 -0.32 31.17 15.36
N GLY A 243 -0.77 29.92 15.37
CA GLY A 243 -0.55 28.99 16.48
C GLY A 243 0.92 28.55 16.61
N PHE A 244 1.62 28.40 15.48
CA PHE A 244 2.95 27.74 15.43
C PHE A 244 4.08 28.63 14.88
N GLN A 245 3.93 29.96 14.91
CA GLN A 245 4.94 30.93 14.44
C GLN A 245 6.21 30.95 15.32
N GLU A 246 7.40 31.07 14.71
CA GLU A 246 8.69 31.16 15.42
C GLU A 246 8.82 32.41 16.32
N SER A 247 9.36 32.18 17.52
CA SER A 247 9.44 33.15 18.62
C SER A 247 10.50 34.25 18.47
N TRP A 248 11.28 34.28 17.38
CA TRP A 248 12.46 35.14 17.25
C TRP A 248 12.15 36.66 17.21
N ASN A 249 10.89 37.04 16.98
CA ASN A 249 10.45 38.44 16.97
C ASN A 249 9.50 38.82 18.13
N ARG A 250 9.42 38.04 19.22
CA ARG A 250 8.57 38.41 20.38
C ARG A 250 9.25 39.47 21.25
N ARG A 251 8.73 40.70 21.21
CA ARG A 251 8.95 41.65 22.31
C ARG A 251 8.20 41.13 23.55
N PRO A 252 8.75 41.17 24.77
CA PRO A 252 8.18 40.51 25.96
C PRO A 252 6.93 41.19 26.55
N MET A 253 6.26 42.06 25.80
CA MET A 253 5.28 43.00 26.35
C MET A 253 3.92 42.72 25.73
N GLU A 254 3.11 41.98 26.49
CA GLU A 254 1.71 41.55 26.30
C GLU A 254 1.49 40.20 25.59
N PRO A 255 0.83 39.22 26.26
CA PRO A 255 0.45 37.95 25.63
C PRO A 255 -0.65 38.22 24.60
N GLU A 256 -0.33 38.06 23.32
CA GLU A 256 -1.36 38.06 22.29
C GLU A 256 -2.34 36.90 22.54
N LYS A 257 -3.64 37.20 22.59
CA LYS A 257 -4.71 36.22 22.80
C LYS A 257 -4.85 35.22 21.62
N MET A 258 -4.38 35.61 20.44
CA MET A 258 -4.66 34.91 19.17
C MET A 258 -3.94 33.55 19.02
N PRO A 259 -2.63 33.39 19.34
CA PRO A 259 -1.98 32.09 19.26
C PRO A 259 -2.61 31.05 20.18
N GLN A 260 -3.02 31.44 21.39
CA GLN A 260 -3.65 30.56 22.37
C GLN A 260 -5.02 30.06 21.90
N VAL A 261 -5.84 30.95 21.34
CA VAL A 261 -7.14 30.59 20.75
C VAL A 261 -6.92 29.66 19.55
N ALA A 262 -5.95 29.96 18.68
CA ALA A 262 -5.68 29.14 17.51
C ALA A 262 -5.28 27.71 17.88
N THR A 263 -4.40 27.53 18.86
CA THR A 263 -4.02 26.21 19.38
C THR A 263 -5.18 25.49 20.06
N ASP A 264 -5.99 26.20 20.86
CA ASP A 264 -7.14 25.60 21.57
C ASP A 264 -8.24 25.14 20.59
N VAL A 265 -8.52 25.91 19.53
CA VAL A 265 -9.46 25.50 18.46
C VAL A 265 -8.95 24.25 17.75
N LEU A 266 -7.68 24.23 17.32
CA LEU A 266 -7.08 23.08 16.64
C LEU A 266 -7.08 21.82 17.53
N GLN A 267 -6.75 21.98 18.82
CA GLN A 267 -6.74 20.88 19.78
C GLN A 267 -8.16 20.36 20.05
N ARG A 268 -9.16 21.22 20.16
CA ARG A 268 -10.57 20.81 20.31
C ARG A 268 -11.09 20.07 19.09
N MET A 269 -10.75 20.52 17.88
CA MET A 269 -11.10 19.81 16.64
C MET A 269 -10.46 18.42 16.59
N LEU A 270 -9.19 18.29 16.97
CA LEU A 270 -8.50 17.01 17.05
C LEU A 270 -9.11 16.08 18.12
N THR A 271 -9.39 16.62 19.31
CA THR A 271 -10.03 15.86 20.41
C THR A 271 -11.40 15.35 19.99
N PHE A 272 -12.21 16.20 19.36
CA PHE A 272 -13.51 15.82 18.80
C PHE A 272 -13.40 14.71 17.74
N ALA A 273 -12.39 14.77 16.87
CA ALA A 273 -12.13 13.72 15.90
C ALA A 273 -11.78 12.38 16.57
N LEU A 274 -10.89 12.39 17.56
CA LEU A 274 -10.49 11.18 18.29
C LEU A 274 -11.64 10.61 19.14
N ASP A 275 -12.44 11.46 19.81
CA ASP A 275 -13.65 11.07 20.54
C ASP A 275 -14.66 10.34 19.65
N THR A 276 -14.85 10.83 18.41
CA THR A 276 -15.78 10.24 17.44
C THR A 276 -15.23 8.94 16.85
N LEU A 277 -13.91 8.83 16.68
CA LEU A 277 -13.24 7.63 16.16
C LEU A 277 -13.17 6.48 17.18
N ASP A 278 -13.17 6.80 18.48
CA ASP A 278 -13.25 5.81 19.55
C ASP A 278 -14.70 5.34 19.84
N ALA A 279 -15.70 6.10 19.39
CA ALA A 279 -17.11 5.72 19.46
C ALA A 279 -17.49 4.75 18.32
N ASP A 280 -18.38 3.80 18.60
CA ASP A 280 -18.84 2.78 17.63
C ASP A 280 -19.43 3.45 16.37
N PRO A 281 -19.10 3.02 15.13
CA PRO A 281 -19.48 3.70 13.91
C PRO A 281 -20.96 3.51 13.59
N GLN A 282 -21.83 4.18 14.35
CA GLN A 282 -23.20 4.46 13.94
C GLN A 282 -23.21 5.80 13.18
N VAL A 283 -23.79 5.75 11.98
CA VAL A 283 -23.91 6.85 11.03
C VAL A 283 -24.48 8.10 11.71
N THR A 284 -23.59 9.00 12.11
CA THR A 284 -23.90 10.27 12.78
C THR A 284 -23.28 11.41 11.97
N SER A 285 -23.90 12.59 12.00
CA SER A 285 -23.36 13.81 11.36
C SER A 285 -21.93 14.12 11.85
N ALA A 286 -21.60 13.72 13.09
CA ALA A 286 -20.26 13.81 13.65
C ALA A 286 -19.20 13.06 12.82
N TYR A 287 -19.50 11.87 12.29
CA TYR A 287 -18.54 11.12 11.47
C TYR A 287 -18.25 11.82 10.13
N GLN A 288 -19.27 12.46 9.54
CA GLN A 288 -19.11 13.29 8.33
C GLN A 288 -18.25 14.53 8.62
N ALA A 289 -18.50 15.21 9.75
CA ALA A 289 -17.67 16.32 10.21
C ALA A 289 -16.20 15.93 10.38
N VAL A 290 -15.94 14.75 10.96
CA VAL A 290 -14.57 14.25 11.16
C VAL A 290 -13.91 13.88 9.85
N ARG A 291 -14.63 13.26 8.90
CA ARG A 291 -14.10 13.00 7.55
C ARG A 291 -13.71 14.29 6.83
N GLY A 292 -14.57 15.31 6.87
CA GLY A 292 -14.30 16.64 6.34
C GLY A 292 -13.09 17.29 7.03
N TRP A 293 -12.97 17.20 8.35
CA TRP A 293 -11.82 17.70 9.09
C TRP A 293 -10.52 16.94 8.75
N CYS A 294 -10.57 15.62 8.59
CA CYS A 294 -9.39 14.85 8.19
C CYS A 294 -8.83 15.32 6.83
N SER A 295 -9.67 15.83 5.92
CA SER A 295 -9.25 16.41 4.64
C SER A 295 -8.32 17.63 4.78
N VAL A 296 -8.34 18.31 5.92
CA VAL A 296 -7.48 19.45 6.24
C VAL A 296 -6.00 19.08 6.24
N TYR A 297 -5.69 17.85 6.65
CA TYR A 297 -4.33 17.33 6.68
C TYR A 297 -3.81 16.95 5.29
N SER A 298 -4.62 17.09 4.23
CA SER A 298 -4.18 16.88 2.84
C SER A 298 -3.30 18.04 2.36
N GLY A 299 -2.23 17.74 1.62
CA GLY A 299 -1.25 18.73 1.15
C GLY A 299 -1.87 19.91 0.37
N HIS A 300 -2.99 19.71 -0.33
CA HIS A 300 -3.66 20.80 -1.06
C HIS A 300 -4.25 21.91 -0.18
N VAL A 301 -4.62 21.62 1.07
CA VAL A 301 -5.31 22.56 1.99
C VAL A 301 -4.31 23.41 2.79
N CYS A 302 -3.09 22.90 3.01
CA CYS A 302 -2.06 23.53 3.84
C CYS A 302 -0.93 24.22 3.04
N CYS A 303 -0.81 24.00 1.73
CA CYS A 303 0.35 24.41 0.93
C CYS A 303 0.24 25.78 0.22
N GLY A 304 -0.70 26.65 0.61
CA GLY A 304 -0.89 27.96 -0.01
C GLY A 304 0.17 29.00 0.35
N MET A 305 0.32 29.35 1.64
CA MET A 305 1.28 30.38 2.10
C MET A 305 1.94 30.13 3.48
N ILE A 306 1.89 28.91 4.02
CA ILE A 306 2.44 28.61 5.35
C ILE A 306 3.93 28.28 5.27
N ALA A 307 4.74 28.84 6.17
CA ALA A 307 6.13 28.45 6.34
C ALA A 307 6.24 26.95 6.68
N VAL A 308 7.12 26.22 5.97
CA VAL A 308 7.32 24.77 6.13
C VAL A 308 7.60 24.39 7.59
N ASP A 309 8.33 25.23 8.32
CA ASP A 309 8.66 24.98 9.73
C ASP A 309 7.44 25.10 10.66
N SER A 310 6.49 25.99 10.36
CA SER A 310 5.23 26.11 11.13
C SER A 310 4.34 24.89 10.89
N LEU A 311 4.32 24.37 9.66
CA LEU A 311 3.61 23.13 9.33
C LEU A 311 4.21 21.94 10.06
N LYS A 312 5.52 21.72 9.99
CA LYS A 312 6.19 20.63 10.70
C LYS A 312 5.93 20.66 12.21
N ARG A 313 5.91 21.85 12.82
CA ARG A 313 5.54 22.02 14.24
C ARG A 313 4.09 21.65 14.52
N PHE A 314 3.16 22.07 13.67
CA PHE A 314 1.75 21.70 13.79
C PHE A 314 1.54 20.19 13.69
N PHE A 315 2.13 19.53 12.69
CA PHE A 315 2.04 18.08 12.53
C PHE A 315 2.74 17.31 13.67
N SER A 316 3.90 17.79 14.15
CA SER A 316 4.57 17.23 15.33
C SER A 316 3.70 17.35 16.58
N HIS A 317 3.08 18.50 16.79
CA HIS A 317 2.16 18.72 17.90
C HIS A 317 0.91 17.85 17.78
N THR A 318 0.34 17.74 16.59
CA THR A 318 -0.82 16.88 16.30
C THR A 318 -0.50 15.42 16.61
N LEU A 319 0.63 14.91 16.13
CA LEU A 319 1.08 13.55 16.43
C LEU A 319 1.21 13.34 17.94
N THR A 320 1.87 14.26 18.64
CA THR A 320 2.01 14.20 20.10
C THR A 320 0.66 14.14 20.80
N GLN A 321 -0.28 15.01 20.41
CA GLN A 321 -1.63 15.04 21.01
C GLN A 321 -2.41 13.76 20.76
N ILE A 322 -2.27 13.12 19.59
CA ILE A 322 -2.91 11.82 19.31
C ILE A 322 -2.33 10.73 20.21
N LEU A 323 -1.01 10.71 20.40
CA LEU A 323 -0.32 9.67 21.18
C LEU A 323 -0.62 9.76 22.68
N ILE A 324 -0.82 10.95 23.23
CA ILE A 324 -1.16 11.16 24.66
C ILE A 324 -2.67 11.21 24.92
N TYR A 325 -3.50 10.98 23.90
CA TYR A 325 -4.94 11.10 24.02
C TYR A 325 -5.53 9.97 24.89
N LYS A 326 -6.11 10.33 26.05
CA LYS A 326 -6.76 9.39 27.00
C LYS A 326 -5.93 8.12 27.27
N PRO A 327 -4.80 8.21 28.00
CA PRO A 327 -3.94 7.06 28.31
C PRO A 327 -4.57 6.18 29.41
N VAL A 328 -5.67 5.48 29.09
CA VAL A 328 -6.42 4.66 30.05
C VAL A 328 -5.86 3.24 30.17
N LEU A 329 -5.25 2.74 29.09
CA LEU A 329 -4.78 1.35 29.00
C LEU A 329 -3.40 1.19 29.63
N LYS A 330 -3.25 0.16 30.47
CA LYS A 330 -1.93 -0.19 31.03
C LYS A 330 -1.12 -0.96 30.00
N VAL A 331 0.20 -1.02 30.24
CA VAL A 331 1.14 -1.84 29.45
C VAL A 331 0.69 -3.30 29.34
N ALA A 332 0.14 -3.88 30.42
CA ALA A 332 -0.36 -5.25 30.42
C ALA A 332 -1.54 -5.45 29.46
N ASP A 333 -2.47 -4.48 29.41
CA ASP A 333 -3.60 -4.49 28.47
C ASP A 333 -3.08 -4.34 27.03
N ALA A 334 -2.07 -3.49 26.83
CA ALA A 334 -1.43 -3.31 25.54
C ALA A 334 -0.82 -4.62 25.00
N ILE A 335 -0.11 -5.38 25.83
CA ILE A 335 0.48 -6.68 25.47
C ILE A 335 -0.60 -7.69 25.03
N GLN A 336 -1.76 -7.71 25.69
CA GLN A 336 -2.84 -8.63 25.33
C GLN A 336 -3.58 -8.21 24.06
N MET A 337 -3.74 -6.91 23.84
CA MET A 337 -4.59 -6.36 22.77
C MET A 337 -3.84 -5.98 21.48
N GLN A 338 -2.52 -6.19 21.38
CA GLN A 338 -1.71 -5.81 20.19
C GLN A 338 -2.31 -6.29 18.86
N LYS A 339 -2.88 -7.51 18.84
CA LYS A 339 -3.52 -8.11 17.65
C LYS A 339 -4.74 -7.32 17.16
N GLU A 340 -5.38 -6.53 18.03
CA GLU A 340 -6.56 -5.71 17.72
C GLU A 340 -6.20 -4.34 17.11
N TRP A 341 -4.93 -3.93 17.18
CA TRP A 341 -4.48 -2.61 16.72
C TRP A 341 -3.51 -2.69 15.53
N SER A 342 -3.61 -3.76 14.75
CA SER A 342 -2.90 -3.89 13.48
C SER A 342 -3.41 -2.88 12.44
N PHE A 343 -2.63 -2.65 11.39
CA PHE A 343 -2.99 -1.76 10.29
C PHE A 343 -4.36 -2.11 9.69
N ALA A 344 -4.61 -3.41 9.46
CA ALA A 344 -5.86 -3.90 8.87
C ALA A 344 -7.09 -3.68 9.75
N LYS A 345 -6.94 -3.72 11.07
CA LYS A 345 -8.05 -3.54 12.03
C LYS A 345 -8.27 -2.09 12.44
N THR A 346 -7.31 -1.21 12.15
CA THR A 346 -7.40 0.21 12.50
C THR A 346 -8.40 0.91 11.57
N CYS A 347 -9.24 1.79 12.14
CA CYS A 347 -10.23 2.56 11.37
C CYS A 347 -9.56 3.33 10.23
N HIS A 348 -10.12 3.25 9.02
CA HIS A 348 -9.53 3.85 7.81
C HIS A 348 -9.30 5.37 7.92
N LEU A 349 -10.19 6.10 8.61
CA LEU A 349 -9.99 7.54 8.84
C LEU A 349 -8.78 7.85 9.72
N LEU A 350 -8.53 7.02 10.74
CA LEU A 350 -7.37 7.15 11.63
C LEU A 350 -6.08 6.81 10.88
N THR A 351 -6.09 5.74 10.09
CA THR A 351 -4.96 5.38 9.21
C THR A 351 -4.65 6.50 8.21
N THR A 352 -5.69 7.09 7.59
CA THR A 352 -5.52 8.21 6.66
C THR A 352 -4.94 9.44 7.35
N LEU A 353 -5.37 9.73 8.57
CA LEU A 353 -4.83 10.82 9.39
C LEU A 353 -3.33 10.59 9.66
N TYR A 354 -2.94 9.40 10.10
CA TYR A 354 -1.52 9.06 10.31
C TYR A 354 -0.70 9.22 9.04
N CYS A 355 -1.14 8.65 7.90
CA CYS A 355 -0.44 8.78 6.63
C CYS A 355 -0.21 10.25 6.24
N ARG A 356 -1.23 11.10 6.37
CA ARG A 356 -1.13 12.53 6.06
C ARG A 356 -0.14 13.28 6.95
N VAL A 357 -0.12 12.94 8.24
CA VAL A 357 0.87 13.48 9.19
C VAL A 357 2.29 13.05 8.80
N PHE A 358 2.48 11.77 8.50
CA PHE A 358 3.80 11.21 8.15
C PHE A 358 4.35 11.74 6.83
N VAL A 359 3.51 11.99 5.81
CA VAL A 359 3.96 12.57 4.53
C VAL A 359 4.62 13.94 4.74
N THR A 360 4.13 14.75 5.69
CA THR A 360 4.66 16.10 5.91
C THR A 360 5.90 16.11 6.83
N LEU A 361 5.95 15.22 7.82
CA LEU A 361 7.10 15.10 8.75
C LEU A 361 8.26 14.29 8.12
N GLY A 362 7.94 13.28 7.32
CA GLY A 362 8.89 12.26 6.89
C GLY A 362 9.10 11.16 7.95
N PRO A 363 9.67 10.00 7.55
CA PRO A 363 9.80 8.83 8.42
C PRO A 363 10.77 9.07 9.59
N GLU A 364 11.89 9.78 9.36
CA GLU A 364 12.89 10.07 10.41
C GLU A 364 12.32 10.96 11.53
N GLU A 365 11.69 12.09 11.18
CA GLU A 365 11.08 12.98 12.18
C GLU A 365 9.90 12.30 12.88
N SER A 366 9.13 11.45 12.18
CA SER A 366 8.01 10.72 12.77
C SER A 366 8.46 9.70 13.81
N VAL A 367 9.50 8.91 13.52
CA VAL A 367 10.11 7.98 14.49
C VAL A 367 10.73 8.76 15.65
N GLY A 368 11.44 9.86 15.38
CA GLY A 368 12.02 10.71 16.42
C GLY A 368 10.97 11.30 17.38
N ARG A 369 9.81 11.72 16.88
CA ARG A 369 8.70 12.19 17.73
C ARG A 369 8.07 11.06 18.54
N LEU A 370 7.88 9.87 17.95
CA LEU A 370 7.40 8.70 18.71
C LEU A 370 8.36 8.36 19.87
N GLN A 371 9.67 8.44 19.64
CA GLN A 371 10.69 8.26 20.66
C GLN A 371 10.57 9.27 21.80
N GLU A 372 10.55 10.57 21.47
CA GLU A 372 10.46 11.64 22.46
C GLU A 372 9.21 11.53 23.33
N VAL A 373 8.05 11.23 22.72
CA VAL A 373 6.78 11.13 23.45
C VAL A 373 6.76 9.94 24.40
N LEU A 374 7.30 8.79 23.98
CA LEU A 374 7.39 7.59 24.83
C LEU A 374 8.36 7.75 26.01
N GLU A 375 9.34 8.64 25.90
CA GLU A 375 10.30 8.93 26.99
C GLU A 375 9.75 9.97 27.99
N MET A 376 8.89 10.88 27.55
CA MET A 376 8.53 12.09 28.31
C MET A 376 7.10 12.09 28.88
N GLU A 377 6.16 11.37 28.26
CA GLU A 377 4.72 11.50 28.55
C GLU A 377 4.04 10.15 28.81
N GLU A 378 2.88 10.17 29.48
CA GLU A 378 2.01 8.99 29.57
C GLU A 378 1.22 8.80 28.27
N VAL A 379 1.42 7.64 27.61
CA VAL A 379 0.91 7.39 26.27
C VAL A 379 -0.33 6.49 26.23
N ASN A 380 -1.15 6.69 25.21
CA ASN A 380 -2.19 5.74 24.84
C ASN A 380 -1.63 4.67 23.90
N TRP A 381 -1.44 3.47 24.44
CA TRP A 381 -0.86 2.34 23.71
C TRP A 381 -1.65 1.92 22.46
N LYS A 382 -2.97 2.13 22.40
CA LYS A 382 -3.77 1.88 21.19
C LYS A 382 -3.31 2.78 20.05
N HIS A 383 -3.15 4.08 20.31
CA HIS A 383 -2.71 5.04 19.31
C HIS A 383 -1.24 4.84 18.96
N VAL A 384 -0.35 4.60 19.93
CA VAL A 384 1.07 4.32 19.67
C VAL A 384 1.24 3.11 18.74
N LEU A 385 0.57 1.99 19.04
CA LEU A 385 0.75 0.75 18.30
C LEU A 385 0.08 0.78 16.93
N SER A 386 -1.11 1.39 16.80
CA SER A 386 -1.74 1.62 15.49
C SER A 386 -0.94 2.57 14.62
N CYS A 387 -0.40 3.64 15.21
CA CYS A 387 0.48 4.62 14.55
C CYS A 387 1.77 3.95 14.03
N LEU A 388 2.40 3.11 14.85
CA LEU A 388 3.57 2.32 14.46
C LEU A 388 3.25 1.34 13.32
N SER A 389 2.14 0.59 13.42
CA SER A 389 1.68 -0.30 12.34
C SER A 389 1.49 0.45 11.02
N THR A 390 0.83 1.61 11.05
CA THR A 390 0.68 2.45 9.85
C THR A 390 2.01 2.96 9.31
N LEU A 391 2.94 3.36 10.19
CA LEU A 391 4.23 3.88 9.77
C LEU A 391 5.06 2.82 9.03
N VAL A 392 5.18 1.59 9.57
CA VAL A 392 6.00 0.54 8.97
C VAL A 392 5.36 -0.06 7.71
N VAL A 393 4.01 -0.09 7.63
CA VAL A 393 3.30 -0.58 6.43
C VAL A 393 3.35 0.44 5.27
N CYS A 394 3.16 1.73 5.56
CA CYS A 394 3.08 2.76 4.52
C CYS A 394 4.44 3.30 4.07
N PHE A 395 5.49 3.21 4.90
CA PHE A 395 6.82 3.76 4.61
C PHE A 395 7.90 2.69 4.78
N PRO A 396 8.48 2.15 3.67
CA PRO A 396 9.50 1.10 3.76
C PRO A 396 10.78 1.58 4.46
N GLU A 397 11.13 2.88 4.36
CA GLU A 397 12.30 3.44 5.04
C GLU A 397 12.17 3.38 6.57
N ALA A 398 10.93 3.42 7.09
CA ALA A 398 10.67 3.35 8.53
C ALA A 398 11.06 1.99 9.12
N GLN A 399 11.10 0.92 8.33
CA GLN A 399 11.48 -0.41 8.80
C GLN A 399 12.88 -0.42 9.41
N GLN A 400 13.86 0.20 8.74
CA GLN A 400 15.24 0.24 9.23
C GLN A 400 15.35 1.14 10.47
N LEU A 401 14.69 2.30 10.45
CA LEU A 401 14.68 3.24 11.58
C LEU A 401 14.09 2.60 12.85
N VAL A 402 13.02 1.82 12.72
CA VAL A 402 12.42 1.09 13.84
C VAL A 402 13.35 -0.02 14.34
N LYS A 403 14.07 -0.73 13.45
CA LYS A 403 15.08 -1.73 13.87
C LYS A 403 16.21 -1.08 14.66
N ASP A 404 16.74 0.04 14.19
CA ASP A 404 17.82 0.77 14.85
C ASP A 404 17.36 1.32 16.21
N TRP A 405 16.12 1.82 16.27
CA TRP A 405 15.49 2.25 17.52
C TRP A 405 15.35 1.10 18.52
N VAL A 406 14.83 -0.05 18.11
CA VAL A 406 14.72 -1.24 18.97
C VAL A 406 16.09 -1.67 19.48
N ALA A 407 17.12 -1.70 18.62
CA ALA A 407 18.49 -2.04 19.03
C ALA A 407 19.03 -1.06 20.09
N SER A 408 18.75 0.24 19.94
CA SER A 408 19.13 1.25 20.94
C SER A 408 18.40 1.07 22.28
N LEU A 409 17.11 0.74 22.26
CA LEU A 409 16.31 0.45 23.46
C LEU A 409 16.81 -0.81 24.17
N MET A 410 17.13 -1.87 23.42
CA MET A 410 17.67 -3.11 23.95
C MET A 410 19.05 -2.90 24.59
N THR A 411 19.91 -2.13 23.94
CA THR A 411 21.23 -1.75 24.49
C THR A 411 21.05 -0.99 25.82
N ARG A 412 20.21 0.04 25.83
CA ARG A 412 19.90 0.83 27.04
C ARG A 412 19.33 -0.04 28.15
N ALA A 413 18.40 -0.94 27.82
CA ALA A 413 17.76 -1.85 28.76
C ALA A 413 18.76 -2.76 29.46
N PHE A 414 19.73 -3.33 28.74
CA PHE A 414 20.70 -4.26 29.33
C PHE A 414 21.90 -3.58 30.01
N GLU A 415 22.33 -2.41 29.54
CA GLU A 415 23.40 -1.63 30.19
C GLU A 415 22.97 -1.08 31.55
N SER A 416 21.74 -0.55 31.63
CA SER A 416 21.22 0.12 32.82
C SER A 416 20.19 -0.69 33.61
N CYS A 417 19.80 -1.89 33.12
CA CYS A 417 18.67 -2.67 33.64
C CYS A 417 17.36 -1.88 33.66
N HIS A 418 17.14 -1.04 32.64
CA HIS A 418 15.97 -0.17 32.52
C HIS A 418 14.76 -0.96 32.00
N LEU A 419 13.77 -1.17 32.87
CA LEU A 419 12.59 -1.98 32.57
C LEU A 419 11.73 -1.38 31.45
N ASP A 420 11.49 -0.07 31.46
CA ASP A 420 10.58 0.56 30.51
C ASP A 420 11.13 0.51 29.08
N SER A 421 12.46 0.58 28.91
CA SER A 421 13.09 0.40 27.60
C SER A 421 12.93 -1.02 27.08
N MET A 422 12.97 -2.02 27.98
CA MET A 422 12.75 -3.42 27.63
C MET A 422 11.28 -3.67 27.23
N VAL A 423 10.34 -3.14 28.00
CA VAL A 423 8.90 -3.20 27.70
C VAL A 423 8.60 -2.59 26.33
N THR A 424 9.07 -1.36 26.10
CA THR A 424 8.81 -0.62 24.86
C THR A 424 9.42 -1.34 23.65
N ALA A 425 10.64 -1.89 23.77
CA ALA A 425 11.25 -2.67 22.70
C ALA A 425 10.41 -3.91 22.32
N PHE A 426 9.94 -4.68 23.31
CA PHE A 426 9.11 -5.85 23.04
C PHE A 426 7.76 -5.50 22.42
N LEU A 427 7.12 -4.41 22.88
CA LEU A 427 5.86 -3.93 22.30
C LEU A 427 6.03 -3.52 20.83
N ILE A 428 7.05 -2.72 20.51
CA ILE A 428 7.34 -2.24 19.15
C ILE A 428 7.61 -3.41 18.21
N VAL A 429 8.51 -4.32 18.61
CA VAL A 429 8.87 -5.49 17.77
C VAL A 429 7.64 -6.35 17.52
N ARG A 430 6.89 -6.71 18.56
CA ARG A 430 5.68 -7.53 18.41
C ARG A 430 4.70 -6.88 17.46
N GLN A 431 4.46 -5.58 17.61
CA GLN A 431 3.55 -4.85 16.73
C GLN A 431 4.01 -4.87 15.27
N ALA A 432 5.29 -4.59 15.01
CA ALA A 432 5.84 -4.63 13.66
C ALA A 432 5.79 -6.05 13.07
N THR A 433 6.03 -7.09 13.87
CA THR A 433 5.97 -8.50 13.42
C THR A 433 4.55 -8.97 13.05
N LEU A 434 3.51 -8.35 13.63
CA LEU A 434 2.11 -8.70 13.35
C LEU A 434 1.66 -8.31 11.95
N GLU A 435 2.29 -7.30 11.33
CA GLU A 435 1.98 -6.86 9.96
C GLU A 435 2.54 -7.82 8.89
N GLY A 436 3.37 -8.79 9.31
CA GLY A 436 3.83 -9.90 8.48
C GLY A 436 5.31 -9.80 8.06
N PRO A 437 5.89 -10.91 7.58
CA PRO A 437 7.32 -11.05 7.29
C PRO A 437 7.82 -10.14 6.16
N PHE A 438 6.92 -9.62 5.31
CA PHE A 438 7.23 -8.66 4.26
C PHE A 438 7.55 -7.26 4.83
N VAL A 439 6.98 -6.94 5.98
CA VAL A 439 7.07 -5.63 6.64
C VAL A 439 8.13 -5.64 7.75
N PHE A 440 8.22 -6.72 8.53
CA PHE A 440 9.23 -6.88 9.58
C PHE A 440 9.59 -8.37 9.76
N PRO A 441 10.85 -8.73 10.13
CA PRO A 441 11.20 -10.11 10.44
C PRO A 441 10.25 -10.75 11.45
N SER A 442 10.08 -12.08 11.42
CA SER A 442 9.20 -12.75 12.38
C SER A 442 9.72 -12.59 13.81
N TYR A 443 8.83 -12.64 14.80
CA TYR A 443 9.24 -12.56 16.20
C TYR A 443 10.22 -13.68 16.57
N ALA A 444 10.04 -14.88 16.01
CA ALA A 444 10.94 -16.01 16.22
C ALA A 444 12.36 -15.73 15.69
N ASP A 445 12.46 -15.16 14.49
CA ASP A 445 13.76 -14.80 13.89
C ASP A 445 14.44 -13.70 14.70
N TRP A 446 13.71 -12.64 15.05
CA TRP A 446 14.24 -11.55 15.85
C TRP A 446 14.68 -12.01 17.25
N PHE A 447 13.88 -12.84 17.93
CA PHE A 447 14.20 -13.35 19.26
C PHE A 447 15.44 -14.25 19.21
N LYS A 448 15.54 -15.12 18.20
CA LYS A 448 16.70 -15.98 17.98
C LYS A 448 17.96 -15.19 17.65
N GLU A 449 17.86 -14.14 16.83
CA GLU A 449 18.98 -13.26 16.53
C GLU A 449 19.47 -12.51 17.77
N SER A 450 18.51 -11.98 18.55
CA SER A 450 18.78 -11.15 19.73
C SER A 450 19.34 -11.93 20.93
N PHE A 451 18.88 -13.18 21.13
CA PHE A 451 19.20 -13.97 22.33
C PHE A 451 19.86 -15.34 22.04
N GLY A 452 19.86 -15.81 20.80
CA GLY A 452 20.39 -17.12 20.42
C GLY A 452 21.90 -17.15 20.12
N SER A 453 22.56 -15.99 20.08
CA SER A 453 23.99 -15.87 19.85
C SER A 453 24.76 -15.50 21.12
N SER A 454 26.07 -15.81 21.15
CA SER A 454 26.98 -15.38 22.22
C SER A 454 27.23 -13.86 22.25
N LEU A 455 26.83 -13.15 21.19
CA LEU A 455 26.85 -11.69 21.08
C LEU A 455 25.53 -11.04 21.53
N GLY A 456 24.56 -11.84 22.00
CA GLY A 456 23.27 -11.32 22.46
C GLY A 456 23.38 -10.42 23.70
N TYR A 457 22.44 -9.48 23.84
CA TYR A 457 22.44 -8.44 24.87
C TYR A 457 22.52 -8.97 26.32
N HIS A 458 22.03 -10.18 26.55
CA HIS A 458 22.02 -10.86 27.85
C HIS A 458 23.36 -11.49 28.25
N SER A 459 24.29 -11.67 27.30
CA SER A 459 25.54 -12.41 27.51
C SER A 459 26.59 -11.64 28.32
N CYS A 460 26.41 -10.34 28.54
CA CYS A 460 27.40 -9.45 29.15
C CYS A 460 27.61 -9.68 30.66
N SER A 461 26.61 -10.17 31.41
CA SER A 461 26.75 -10.40 32.86
C SER A 461 25.68 -11.31 33.47
N LYS A 462 25.95 -11.85 34.67
CA LYS A 462 24.92 -12.55 35.48
C LYS A 462 23.71 -11.67 35.77
N LYS A 463 23.94 -10.36 35.99
CA LYS A 463 22.88 -9.38 36.27
C LYS A 463 21.93 -9.23 35.08
N ALA A 464 22.48 -9.17 33.86
CA ALA A 464 21.71 -9.12 32.61
C ALA A 464 20.86 -10.38 32.39
N LEU A 465 21.41 -11.57 32.66
CA LEU A 465 20.66 -12.83 32.59
C LEU A 465 19.50 -12.87 33.59
N VAL A 466 19.74 -12.50 34.84
CA VAL A 466 18.69 -12.45 35.88
C VAL A 466 17.62 -11.42 35.51
N PHE A 467 18.01 -10.26 34.97
CA PHE A 467 17.09 -9.24 34.49
C PHE A 467 16.19 -9.75 33.36
N LEU A 468 16.76 -10.41 32.34
CA LEU A 468 16.00 -11.01 31.24
C LEU A 468 14.99 -12.05 31.74
N PHE A 469 15.43 -13.03 32.53
CA PHE A 469 14.52 -14.09 32.98
C PHE A 469 13.46 -13.57 33.94
N LYS A 470 13.79 -12.59 34.79
CA LYS A 470 12.78 -11.92 35.61
C LYS A 470 11.72 -11.25 34.75
N PHE A 471 12.13 -10.47 33.74
CA PHE A 471 11.21 -9.83 32.81
C PHE A 471 10.32 -10.84 32.07
N LEU A 472 10.92 -11.90 31.49
CA LEU A 472 10.17 -12.92 30.77
C LEU A 472 9.20 -13.66 31.70
N SER A 473 9.58 -13.96 32.94
CA SER A 473 8.71 -14.56 33.94
C SER A 473 7.53 -13.66 34.32
N ASP A 474 7.77 -12.36 34.50
CA ASP A 474 6.73 -11.37 34.82
C ASP A 474 5.74 -11.18 33.66
N LEU A 475 6.16 -11.48 32.42
CA LEU A 475 5.36 -11.35 31.19
C LEU A 475 4.40 -12.54 30.96
N VAL A 476 4.76 -13.75 31.43
CA VAL A 476 4.01 -15.02 31.21
C VAL A 476 2.49 -14.92 31.48
N PRO A 477 1.99 -14.25 32.54
CA PRO A 477 0.55 -14.20 32.82
C PRO A 477 -0.26 -13.55 31.69
N TRP A 478 0.33 -12.57 31.02
CA TRP A 478 -0.30 -11.73 30.01
C TRP A 478 0.02 -12.17 28.58
N GLU A 479 0.96 -13.11 28.41
CA GLU A 479 1.52 -13.42 27.11
C GLU A 479 0.65 -14.38 26.29
N PRO A 480 0.43 -14.09 24.98
CA PRO A 480 -0.18 -15.03 24.06
C PRO A 480 0.60 -16.36 23.95
N PRO A 481 -0.08 -17.51 23.76
CA PRO A 481 0.55 -18.84 23.70
C PRO A 481 1.75 -18.96 22.76
N ARG A 482 1.74 -18.28 21.61
CA ARG A 482 2.80 -18.40 20.59
C ARG A 482 4.13 -17.82 21.01
N TYR A 483 4.12 -16.67 21.68
CA TYR A 483 5.37 -16.06 22.13
C TYR A 483 6.06 -16.96 23.17
N MET A 484 5.28 -17.58 24.07
CA MET A 484 5.79 -18.59 24.99
C MET A 484 6.33 -19.83 24.27
N GLN A 485 5.67 -20.30 23.21
CA GLN A 485 6.19 -21.39 22.38
C GLN A 485 7.53 -21.03 21.75
N VAL A 486 7.66 -19.84 21.16
CA VAL A 486 8.93 -19.33 20.61
C VAL A 486 10.03 -19.34 21.67
N HIS A 487 9.76 -18.87 22.89
CA HIS A 487 10.77 -18.87 23.96
C HIS A 487 11.19 -20.28 24.40
N ILE A 488 10.30 -21.27 24.32
CA ILE A 488 10.59 -22.67 24.66
C ILE A 488 11.45 -23.34 23.58
N PHE A 489 11.15 -23.09 22.30
CA PHE A 489 11.82 -23.74 21.17
C PHE A 489 13.10 -23.02 20.72
N HIS A 490 13.19 -21.72 20.96
CA HIS A 490 14.38 -20.90 20.71
C HIS A 490 14.84 -20.23 22.01
N PRO A 491 15.27 -21.02 23.03
CA PRO A 491 15.66 -20.48 24.32
C PRO A 491 16.89 -19.57 24.19
N PRO A 492 17.00 -18.51 25.01
CA PRO A 492 18.20 -17.69 25.09
C PRO A 492 19.44 -18.55 25.37
N LEU A 493 20.58 -18.19 24.76
CA LEU A 493 21.85 -18.87 25.03
C LEU A 493 22.34 -18.55 26.44
N VAL A 494 22.41 -19.55 27.33
CA VAL A 494 22.81 -19.36 28.73
C VAL A 494 24.04 -20.22 29.06
N PRO A 495 25.08 -19.68 29.72
CA PRO A 495 26.21 -20.47 30.21
C PRO A 495 25.75 -21.60 31.15
N SER A 496 26.39 -22.77 31.09
CA SER A 496 26.02 -23.98 31.86
C SER A 496 25.80 -23.73 33.36
N LYS A 497 26.59 -22.83 33.97
CA LYS A 497 26.48 -22.39 35.36
C LYS A 497 25.15 -21.73 35.76
N TYR A 498 24.34 -21.26 34.81
CA TYR A 498 23.07 -20.57 35.04
C TYR A 498 21.87 -21.28 34.39
N HIS A 499 22.05 -22.53 33.95
CA HIS A 499 20.99 -23.31 33.29
C HIS A 499 19.75 -23.52 34.17
N SER A 500 19.89 -23.44 35.49
CA SER A 500 18.75 -23.50 36.42
C SER A 500 17.73 -22.40 36.14
N LEU A 501 18.17 -21.15 35.90
CA LEU A 501 17.28 -20.02 35.61
C LEU A 501 16.45 -20.24 34.34
N LEU A 502 17.09 -20.79 33.30
CA LEU A 502 16.41 -21.15 32.05
C LEU A 502 15.40 -22.28 32.27
N THR A 503 15.78 -23.29 33.06
CA THR A 503 14.92 -24.44 33.35
C THR A 503 13.68 -24.01 34.14
N ASP A 504 13.86 -23.12 35.14
CA ASP A 504 12.77 -22.56 35.94
C ASP A 504 11.79 -21.79 35.05
N TYR A 505 12.29 -20.92 34.17
CA TYR A 505 11.46 -20.18 33.21
C TYR A 505 10.71 -21.10 32.24
N ILE A 506 11.38 -22.08 31.63
CA ILE A 506 10.73 -23.03 30.71
C ILE A 506 9.63 -23.82 31.43
N SER A 507 9.84 -24.21 32.69
CA SER A 507 8.84 -24.91 33.49
C SER A 507 7.59 -24.05 33.74
N LEU A 508 7.78 -22.75 34.00
CA LEU A 508 6.71 -21.77 34.17
C LEU A 508 5.91 -21.59 32.87
N ALA A 509 6.59 -21.38 31.75
CA ALA A 509 5.96 -21.22 30.43
C ALA A 509 5.17 -22.47 30.01
N LYS A 510 5.73 -23.68 30.22
CA LYS A 510 5.03 -24.94 29.94
C LYS A 510 3.79 -25.12 30.81
N THR A 511 3.89 -24.81 32.11
CA THR A 511 2.73 -24.85 33.03
C THR A 511 1.62 -23.91 32.54
N ARG A 512 1.98 -22.69 32.15
CA ARG A 512 1.01 -21.73 31.62
C ARG A 512 0.34 -22.20 30.33
N LEU A 513 1.07 -22.84 29.42
CA LEU A 513 0.50 -23.40 28.19
C LEU A 513 -0.50 -24.53 28.50
N VAL A 514 -0.21 -25.36 29.50
CA VAL A 514 -1.14 -26.39 30.00
C VAL A 514 -2.41 -25.75 30.58
N ASP A 515 -2.28 -24.69 31.38
CA ASP A 515 -3.43 -23.95 31.93
C ASP A 515 -4.33 -23.35 30.83
N LEU A 516 -3.72 -22.88 29.74
CA LEU A 516 -4.42 -22.36 28.56
C LEU A 516 -4.99 -23.47 27.65
N LYS A 517 -4.85 -24.74 28.03
CA LYS A 517 -5.26 -25.94 27.26
C LYS A 517 -4.57 -26.07 25.90
N VAL A 518 -3.37 -25.51 25.77
CA VAL A 518 -2.55 -25.58 24.55
C VAL A 518 -1.45 -26.61 24.80
N SER A 519 -1.55 -27.81 24.24
CA SER A 519 -0.50 -28.82 24.41
C SER A 519 0.71 -28.49 23.53
N VAL A 520 1.88 -28.39 24.17
CA VAL A 520 3.20 -28.29 23.49
C VAL A 520 3.45 -29.51 22.58
N GLU A 521 2.76 -30.61 22.84
CA GLU A 521 2.86 -31.89 22.15
C GLU A 521 2.05 -31.98 20.84
N ASN A 522 1.18 -30.99 20.53
CA ASN A 522 0.37 -30.97 19.30
C ASN A 522 1.06 -30.28 18.12
N MET A 523 2.30 -29.81 18.28
CA MET A 523 3.04 -29.12 17.22
C MET A 523 3.67 -30.10 16.23
N GLY A 524 3.46 -29.82 14.94
CA GLY A 524 3.93 -30.61 13.81
C GLY A 524 5.45 -30.74 13.73
N LEU A 525 5.90 -31.80 13.05
CA LEU A 525 7.31 -32.11 12.79
C LEU A 525 8.00 -31.06 11.92
N TYR A 526 7.22 -30.33 11.12
CA TYR A 526 7.68 -29.27 10.22
C TYR A 526 6.98 -27.93 10.48
N GLU A 527 6.47 -27.71 11.69
CA GLU A 527 5.76 -26.49 12.07
C GLU A 527 6.74 -25.33 12.28
N ASP A 528 6.48 -24.21 11.58
CA ASP A 528 7.30 -23.00 11.61
C ASP A 528 6.72 -22.02 12.65
N LEU A 529 7.49 -21.75 13.71
CA LEU A 529 7.09 -20.92 14.86
C LEU A 529 6.90 -19.44 14.52
N SER A 530 7.17 -19.07 13.27
CA SER A 530 7.04 -17.73 12.71
C SER A 530 5.62 -17.35 12.27
N SER A 531 4.67 -18.29 12.25
CA SER A 531 3.31 -18.06 11.70
C SER A 531 2.28 -17.58 12.75
N SER A 532 1.50 -16.54 12.41
CA SER A 532 0.54 -15.85 13.30
C SER A 532 -0.89 -16.44 13.33
N ARG A 533 -1.11 -17.74 12.99
CA ARG A 533 -2.45 -18.39 13.10
C ARG A 533 -2.75 -19.34 14.30
N ASP A 534 -3.99 -19.23 14.81
CA ASP A 534 -4.50 -19.97 15.97
C ASP A 534 -4.49 -21.49 15.74
N ILE A 535 -4.45 -22.25 16.85
CA ILE A 535 -4.17 -23.69 16.90
C ILE A 535 -5.05 -24.46 15.91
N ALA A 536 -4.47 -24.91 14.80
CA ALA A 536 -5.13 -25.82 13.87
C ALA A 536 -5.36 -27.18 14.55
N GLU A 537 -6.43 -27.89 14.15
CA GLU A 537 -6.73 -29.21 14.73
C GLU A 537 -5.53 -30.16 14.53
N PRO A 538 -5.14 -30.95 15.55
CA PRO A 538 -3.94 -31.80 15.51
C PRO A 538 -3.89 -32.80 14.34
N GLN A 539 -5.05 -33.14 13.77
CA GLN A 539 -5.14 -34.01 12.59
C GLN A 539 -4.75 -33.30 11.28
N SER A 540 -5.07 -32.00 11.14
CA SER A 540 -4.71 -31.21 9.95
C SER A 540 -3.19 -31.01 9.85
N GLN A 541 -2.53 -30.76 10.99
CA GLN A 541 -1.08 -30.60 11.06
C GLN A 541 -0.32 -31.88 10.70
N ALA A 542 -0.82 -33.04 11.15
CA ALA A 542 -0.20 -34.33 10.83
C ALA A 542 -0.29 -34.68 9.35
N ILE A 543 -1.35 -34.26 8.65
CA ILE A 543 -1.50 -34.44 7.19
C ILE A 543 -0.45 -33.61 6.46
N GLN A 544 -0.25 -32.35 6.86
CA GLN A 544 0.77 -31.47 6.27
C GLN A 544 2.20 -31.97 6.52
N ASP A 545 2.48 -32.51 7.70
CA ASP A 545 3.79 -33.10 8.02
C ASP A 545 4.09 -34.35 7.19
N VAL A 546 3.06 -35.15 6.91
CA VAL A 546 3.16 -36.33 6.04
C VAL A 546 3.45 -35.91 4.60
N GLU A 547 2.76 -34.90 4.07
CA GLU A 547 3.01 -34.38 2.72
C GLU A 547 4.43 -33.84 2.57
N LYS A 548 4.91 -33.03 3.53
CA LYS A 548 6.29 -32.52 3.54
C LYS A 548 7.31 -33.66 3.64
N ALA A 549 7.05 -34.66 4.48
CA ALA A 549 7.93 -35.82 4.60
C ALA A 549 8.03 -36.62 3.30
N ILE A 550 6.92 -36.77 2.57
CA ILE A 550 6.89 -37.45 1.27
C ILE A 550 7.69 -36.66 0.23
N VAL A 551 7.51 -35.34 0.15
CA VAL A 551 8.26 -34.47 -0.78
C VAL A 551 9.77 -34.54 -0.51
N VAL A 552 10.19 -34.49 0.76
CA VAL A 552 11.61 -34.62 1.12
C VAL A 552 12.14 -36.03 0.80
N PHE A 553 11.33 -37.06 1.01
CA PHE A 553 11.69 -38.43 0.65
C PHE A 553 11.83 -38.61 -0.87
N GLU A 554 10.96 -38.00 -1.66
CA GLU A 554 11.00 -38.05 -3.13
C GLU A 554 12.29 -37.39 -3.68
N GLN A 555 12.71 -36.27 -3.07
CA GLN A 555 13.94 -35.57 -3.45
C GLN A 555 15.22 -36.31 -3.01
N THR A 556 15.19 -37.04 -1.88
CA THR A 556 16.40 -37.58 -1.24
C THR A 556 16.53 -39.10 -1.27
N GLY A 557 15.43 -39.83 -1.52
CA GLY A 557 15.33 -41.28 -1.42
C GLY A 557 15.56 -41.86 -0.02
N LYS A 558 15.66 -41.02 1.02
CA LYS A 558 15.99 -41.39 2.40
C LYS A 558 14.95 -40.87 3.37
N ILE A 559 14.75 -41.58 4.49
CA ILE A 559 13.79 -41.16 5.52
C ILE A 559 14.23 -39.78 6.06
N PRO A 560 13.35 -38.75 6.04
CA PRO A 560 13.69 -37.43 6.53
C PRO A 560 14.13 -37.46 8.00
N MET A 561 15.20 -36.71 8.31
CA MET A 561 15.73 -36.61 9.68
C MET A 561 14.68 -36.19 10.73
N PRO A 562 13.79 -35.22 10.47
CA PRO A 562 12.75 -34.83 11.44
C PRO A 562 11.78 -35.97 11.78
N VAL A 563 11.46 -36.84 10.81
CA VAL A 563 10.59 -38.02 11.01
C VAL A 563 11.31 -39.09 11.83
N MET A 564 12.60 -39.29 11.58
CA MET A 564 13.43 -40.20 12.38
C MET A 564 13.59 -39.70 13.81
N GLU A 565 13.85 -38.41 14.00
CA GLU A 565 13.94 -37.76 15.31
C GLU A 565 12.61 -37.87 16.06
N ALA A 566 11.48 -37.59 15.39
CA ALA A 566 10.15 -37.73 15.97
C ALA A 566 9.84 -39.16 16.44
N SER A 567 10.27 -40.18 15.67
CA SER A 567 10.09 -41.58 16.04
C SER A 567 10.80 -41.98 17.35
N ILE A 568 11.82 -41.21 17.76
CA ILE A 568 12.65 -41.45 18.95
C ILE A 568 12.27 -40.50 20.09
N PHE A 569 12.25 -39.19 19.83
CA PHE A 569 12.12 -38.14 20.83
C PHE A 569 10.70 -37.60 20.98
N ARG A 570 9.82 -37.79 19.99
CA ARG A 570 8.40 -37.37 20.01
C ARG A 570 7.45 -38.55 19.73
N ARG A 571 7.74 -39.70 20.35
CA ARG A 571 7.06 -40.98 20.10
C ARG A 571 5.53 -40.92 20.22
N PRO A 572 4.91 -40.20 21.19
CA PRO A 572 3.46 -40.07 21.27
C PRO A 572 2.86 -39.47 20.00
N TYR A 573 3.36 -38.29 19.56
CA TYR A 573 2.90 -37.61 18.35
C TYR A 573 3.08 -38.47 17.09
N PHE A 574 4.23 -39.13 16.96
CA PHE A 574 4.52 -40.01 15.83
C PHE A 574 3.48 -41.15 15.71
N LEU A 575 3.10 -41.77 16.83
CA LEU A 575 2.16 -42.90 16.84
C LEU A 575 0.69 -42.47 16.77
N SER A 576 0.29 -41.37 17.42
CA SER A 576 -1.11 -40.96 17.54
C SER A 576 -1.59 -40.04 16.41
N HIS A 577 -0.69 -39.32 15.73
CA HIS A 577 -1.06 -38.33 14.73
C HIS A 577 -0.38 -38.59 13.38
N PHE A 578 0.95 -38.71 13.35
CA PHE A 578 1.70 -38.85 12.09
C PHE A 578 1.44 -40.19 11.38
N LEU A 579 1.52 -41.33 12.08
CA LEU A 579 1.28 -42.64 11.48
C LEU A 579 -0.16 -42.85 10.97
N PRO A 580 -1.22 -42.47 11.72
CA PRO A 580 -2.60 -42.54 11.21
C PRO A 580 -2.82 -41.67 9.96
N ALA A 581 -2.23 -40.47 9.90
CA ALA A 581 -2.28 -39.62 8.72
C ALA A 581 -1.50 -40.22 7.53
N LEU A 582 -0.35 -40.86 7.78
CA LEU A 582 0.43 -41.53 6.74
C LEU A 582 -0.29 -42.77 6.18
N LEU A 583 -0.92 -43.56 7.05
CA LEU A 583 -1.61 -44.82 6.74
C LEU A 583 -3.12 -44.63 6.48
N THR A 584 -3.52 -43.51 5.91
CA THR A 584 -4.93 -43.29 5.52
C THR A 584 -5.30 -44.23 4.35
N PRO A 585 -6.34 -45.08 4.49
CA PRO A 585 -6.73 -46.06 3.46
C PRO A 585 -7.05 -45.40 2.11
N ARG A 586 -6.54 -45.99 1.02
CA ARG A 586 -6.69 -45.48 -0.35
C ARG A 586 -6.60 -46.61 -1.38
N VAL A 587 -7.04 -46.35 -2.61
CA VAL A 587 -6.79 -47.25 -3.75
C VAL A 587 -5.31 -47.18 -4.10
N LEU A 588 -4.65 -48.33 -4.24
CA LEU A 588 -3.22 -48.38 -4.51
C LEU A 588 -2.99 -48.23 -6.03
N PRO A 589 -2.14 -47.28 -6.47
CA PRO A 589 -1.83 -47.15 -7.89
C PRO A 589 -1.05 -48.38 -8.41
N GLU A 590 -1.28 -48.77 -9.67
CA GLU A 590 -0.61 -49.91 -10.31
C GLU A 590 0.93 -49.75 -10.34
N VAL A 591 1.40 -48.51 -10.43
CA VAL A 591 2.81 -48.15 -10.25
C VAL A 591 2.98 -47.56 -8.84
N PRO A 592 3.92 -48.06 -8.00
CA PRO A 592 4.10 -47.55 -6.65
C PRO A 592 4.45 -46.06 -6.64
N ASP A 593 3.65 -45.26 -5.94
CA ASP A 593 3.91 -43.83 -5.75
C ASP A 593 4.94 -43.57 -4.65
N SER A 594 5.42 -42.32 -4.54
CA SER A 594 6.41 -41.90 -3.53
C SER A 594 5.95 -42.19 -2.09
N ARG A 595 4.64 -42.15 -1.83
CA ARG A 595 4.04 -42.49 -0.53
C ARG A 595 4.09 -43.98 -0.21
N VAL A 596 3.84 -44.89 -1.17
CA VAL A 596 4.05 -46.35 -0.97
C VAL A 596 5.54 -46.64 -0.75
N ALA A 597 6.43 -46.04 -1.55
CA ALA A 597 7.87 -46.22 -1.39
C ALA A 597 8.37 -45.74 -0.02
N PHE A 598 7.80 -44.64 0.50
CA PHE A 598 8.11 -44.11 1.84
C PHE A 598 7.61 -45.01 2.97
N ILE A 599 6.38 -45.55 2.86
CA ILE A 599 5.82 -46.49 3.84
C ILE A 599 6.67 -47.77 3.91
N GLU A 600 7.09 -48.31 2.75
CA GLU A 600 7.93 -49.50 2.69
C GLU A 600 9.32 -49.28 3.30
N THR A 601 9.92 -48.11 3.08
CA THR A 601 11.22 -47.77 3.70
C THR A 601 11.11 -47.58 5.21
N LEU A 602 10.04 -46.96 5.72
CA LEU A 602 9.77 -46.85 7.15
C LEU A 602 9.50 -48.22 7.82
N LYS A 603 8.84 -49.14 7.10
CA LYS A 603 8.64 -50.52 7.54
C LYS A 603 9.96 -51.29 7.61
N ARG A 604 10.81 -51.20 6.58
CA ARG A 604 12.15 -51.82 6.59
C ARG A 604 13.06 -51.29 7.70
N ALA A 605 12.80 -50.08 8.18
CA ALA A 605 13.51 -49.46 9.30
C ALA A 605 12.89 -49.74 10.68
N ASP A 606 11.93 -50.68 10.79
CA ASP A 606 11.19 -51.05 12.01
C ASP A 606 10.51 -49.86 12.72
N LYS A 607 10.11 -48.82 11.97
CA LYS A 607 9.41 -47.65 12.53
C LYS A 607 7.89 -47.76 12.51
N ILE A 608 7.34 -48.67 11.70
CA ILE A 608 5.91 -48.96 11.62
C ILE A 608 5.63 -50.33 12.24
N PRO A 609 4.77 -50.45 13.27
CA PRO A 609 4.33 -51.73 13.79
C PRO A 609 3.66 -52.61 12.72
N SER A 610 4.05 -53.89 12.63
CA SER A 610 3.53 -54.83 11.62
C SER A 610 2.00 -55.00 11.67
N SER A 611 1.38 -54.84 12.84
CA SER A 611 -0.08 -54.87 13.02
C SER A 611 -0.79 -53.71 12.31
N LEU A 612 -0.24 -52.49 12.40
CA LEU A 612 -0.80 -51.30 11.75
C LEU A 612 -0.64 -51.33 10.24
N TYR A 613 0.51 -51.82 9.76
CA TYR A 613 0.76 -52.00 8.33
C TYR A 613 -0.20 -53.03 7.71
N ASN A 614 -0.40 -54.18 8.36
CA ASN A 614 -1.31 -55.20 7.85
C ASN A 614 -2.77 -54.72 7.83
N ALA A 615 -3.20 -53.97 8.85
CA ALA A 615 -4.53 -53.35 8.89
C ALA A 615 -4.71 -52.32 7.76
N TYR A 616 -3.67 -51.54 7.44
CA TYR A 616 -3.68 -50.59 6.33
C TYR A 616 -3.85 -51.30 4.97
N CYS A 617 -3.07 -52.36 4.69
CA CYS A 617 -3.18 -53.11 3.44
C CYS A 617 -4.58 -53.73 3.26
N GLN A 618 -5.16 -54.28 4.33
CA GLN A 618 -6.52 -54.81 4.32
C GLN A 618 -7.56 -53.71 4.04
N ALA A 619 -7.42 -52.54 4.68
CA ALA A 619 -8.32 -51.41 4.45
C ALA A 619 -8.24 -50.86 3.01
N CYS A 620 -7.05 -50.84 2.41
CA CYS A 620 -6.86 -50.43 1.01
C CYS A 620 -7.51 -51.41 0.02
N ALA A 621 -7.37 -52.73 0.24
CA ALA A 621 -8.02 -53.75 -0.57
C ALA A 621 -9.56 -53.64 -0.52
N THR A 622 -10.15 -53.36 0.66
CA THR A 622 -11.60 -53.14 0.77
C THR A 622 -12.08 -51.80 0.17
N ALA A 623 -11.19 -50.84 -0.06
CA ALA A 623 -11.52 -49.56 -0.71
C ALA A 623 -11.56 -49.69 -2.24
N GLU A 624 -10.79 -50.59 -2.82
CA GLU A 624 -10.87 -50.98 -4.25
C GLU A 624 -12.20 -51.64 -4.60
N GLU A 625 -12.76 -52.45 -3.70
CA GLU A 625 -14.03 -53.17 -3.91
C GLU A 625 -15.27 -52.25 -3.87
N LYS A 626 -15.16 -51.02 -3.34
CA LYS A 626 -16.29 -50.09 -3.11
C LYS A 626 -16.55 -49.09 -4.25
N GLN A 627 -15.88 -49.15 -5.40
CA GLN A 627 -16.26 -48.32 -6.56
C GLN A 627 -17.42 -48.92 -7.36
N PRO A 628 -18.62 -48.31 -7.39
CA PRO A 628 -19.64 -48.68 -8.36
C PRO A 628 -19.30 -48.11 -9.74
N LYS A 629 -19.10 -49.00 -10.72
CA LYS A 629 -19.19 -48.64 -12.15
C LYS A 629 -20.62 -48.14 -12.44
N ASN A 630 -20.71 -46.96 -13.05
CA ASN A 630 -21.92 -46.30 -13.57
C ASN A 630 -22.99 -45.89 -12.53
N ALA A 631 -22.95 -44.63 -12.10
CA ALA A 631 -24.12 -43.94 -11.56
C ALA A 631 -24.21 -42.51 -12.11
N THR A 632 -25.30 -42.27 -12.85
CA THR A 632 -25.85 -41.00 -13.32
C THR A 632 -25.83 -39.91 -12.24
N PRO A 633 -25.63 -38.62 -12.57
CA PRO A 633 -25.59 -37.55 -11.58
C PRO A 633 -27.01 -37.26 -11.06
N GLY A 634 -27.37 -37.94 -9.96
CA GLY A 634 -28.53 -37.64 -9.15
C GLY A 634 -28.30 -36.35 -8.37
N LYS A 635 -28.91 -35.26 -8.86
CA LYS A 635 -29.46 -34.10 -8.15
C LYS A 635 -29.13 -34.06 -6.64
N LYS A 636 -28.00 -33.45 -6.29
CA LYS A 636 -27.79 -32.87 -4.95
C LYS A 636 -28.09 -31.38 -5.02
N THR A 637 -29.05 -30.99 -4.20
CA THR A 637 -29.50 -29.63 -3.92
C THR A 637 -28.32 -28.73 -3.58
N LYS A 638 -28.27 -27.55 -4.21
CA LYS A 638 -27.30 -26.48 -3.97
C LYS A 638 -27.20 -26.11 -2.48
N PRO A 639 -26.02 -25.79 -1.94
CA PRO A 639 -25.90 -24.89 -0.81
C PRO A 639 -25.80 -23.45 -1.33
N ASP A 640 -26.82 -22.64 -1.05
CA ASP A 640 -26.99 -21.22 -1.44
C ASP A 640 -26.04 -20.25 -0.69
N CYS A 641 -24.95 -20.73 -0.08
CA CYS A 641 -24.12 -19.93 0.84
C CYS A 641 -22.73 -19.55 0.26
N ALA A 642 -22.29 -20.19 -0.84
CA ALA A 642 -20.97 -19.91 -1.46
C ALA A 642 -20.99 -18.78 -2.51
N GLU A 643 -22.17 -18.32 -2.95
CA GLU A 643 -22.29 -17.24 -3.97
C GLU A 643 -22.11 -15.83 -3.36
N GLN A 644 -22.31 -15.68 -2.04
CA GLN A 644 -22.28 -14.39 -1.35
C GLN A 644 -20.87 -13.73 -1.29
N PRO A 645 -19.76 -14.46 -1.01
CA PRO A 645 -18.42 -13.88 -0.95
C PRO A 645 -17.85 -13.48 -2.32
N LEU A 646 -18.11 -14.28 -3.36
CA LEU A 646 -17.71 -14.01 -4.74
C LEU A 646 -18.43 -12.78 -5.30
N GLY A 647 -19.73 -12.61 -4.98
CA GLY A 647 -20.48 -11.41 -5.33
C GLY A 647 -19.91 -10.13 -4.70
N LEU A 648 -19.49 -10.20 -3.43
CA LEU A 648 -18.84 -9.08 -2.74
C LEU A 648 -17.46 -8.74 -3.34
N LEU A 649 -16.69 -9.73 -3.75
CA LEU A 649 -15.41 -9.53 -4.45
C LEU A 649 -15.64 -8.88 -5.83
N SER A 650 -16.62 -9.35 -6.60
CA SER A 650 -16.99 -8.76 -7.89
C SER A 650 -17.38 -7.29 -7.74
N ALA A 651 -18.21 -6.97 -6.74
CA ALA A 651 -18.62 -5.59 -6.47
C ALA A 651 -17.41 -4.69 -6.11
N ALA A 652 -16.44 -5.19 -5.32
CA ALA A 652 -15.23 -4.42 -5.01
C ALA A 652 -14.37 -4.14 -6.25
N LEU A 653 -14.28 -5.11 -7.17
CA LEU A 653 -13.54 -4.97 -8.43
C LEU A 653 -14.23 -4.01 -9.41
N GLU A 654 -15.57 -3.97 -9.41
CA GLU A 654 -16.34 -2.99 -10.18
C GLU A 654 -16.17 -1.57 -9.61
N GLU A 655 -16.18 -1.43 -8.29
CA GLU A 655 -15.92 -0.15 -7.62
C GLU A 655 -14.49 0.34 -7.89
N LEU A 656 -13.49 -0.56 -7.87
CA LEU A 656 -12.13 -0.23 -8.29
C LEU A 656 -12.10 0.31 -9.73
N ARG A 657 -12.87 -0.29 -10.65
CA ARG A 657 -12.97 0.21 -12.03
C ARG A 657 -13.56 1.62 -12.10
N ALA A 658 -14.59 1.90 -11.30
CA ALA A 658 -15.18 3.24 -11.24
C ALA A 658 -14.14 4.28 -10.77
N LEU A 659 -13.35 3.95 -9.74
CA LEU A 659 -12.28 4.81 -9.24
C LEU A 659 -11.17 5.07 -10.27
N MET A 660 -10.90 4.12 -11.19
CA MET A 660 -9.89 4.29 -12.26
C MET A 660 -10.26 5.35 -13.30
N THR A 661 -11.49 5.88 -13.29
CA THR A 661 -11.92 6.94 -14.21
C THR A 661 -11.48 8.34 -13.78
N ASP A 662 -11.11 8.53 -12.50
CA ASP A 662 -10.69 9.82 -11.93
C ASP A 662 -9.25 9.74 -11.34
N PRO A 663 -8.26 10.41 -11.95
CA PRO A 663 -6.87 10.35 -11.50
C PRO A 663 -6.61 11.05 -10.16
N THR A 664 -7.56 11.82 -9.62
CA THR A 664 -7.39 12.56 -8.36
C THR A 664 -7.62 11.71 -7.10
N GLN A 665 -8.18 10.50 -7.24
CA GLN A 665 -8.61 9.65 -6.11
C GLN A 665 -7.59 8.57 -5.73
N TYR A 666 -6.31 8.85 -5.92
CA TYR A 666 -5.23 7.87 -5.80
C TYR A 666 -5.12 7.20 -4.41
N ASP A 667 -5.32 7.96 -3.33
CA ASP A 667 -5.30 7.42 -1.96
C ASP A 667 -6.40 6.36 -1.75
N VAL A 668 -7.55 6.53 -2.40
CA VAL A 668 -8.71 5.64 -2.30
C VAL A 668 -8.48 4.33 -3.04
N ILE A 669 -7.70 4.33 -4.13
CA ILE A 669 -7.34 3.14 -4.89
C ILE A 669 -6.54 2.16 -4.00
N SER A 670 -5.62 2.66 -3.19
CA SER A 670 -4.83 1.82 -2.27
C SER A 670 -5.71 1.14 -1.21
N ALA A 671 -6.67 1.88 -0.66
CA ALA A 671 -7.65 1.37 0.30
C ALA A 671 -8.56 0.32 -0.36
N GLN A 672 -9.03 0.57 -1.59
CA GLN A 672 -9.87 -0.37 -2.32
C GLN A 672 -9.14 -1.67 -2.67
N VAL A 673 -7.85 -1.60 -3.02
CA VAL A 673 -7.02 -2.78 -3.24
C VAL A 673 -6.87 -3.61 -1.95
N ALA A 674 -6.78 -2.97 -0.78
CA ALA A 674 -6.78 -3.67 0.51
C ALA A 674 -8.15 -4.37 0.78
N VAL A 675 -9.27 -3.71 0.49
CA VAL A 675 -10.61 -4.31 0.59
C VAL A 675 -10.75 -5.51 -0.35
N ILE A 676 -10.22 -5.42 -1.57
CA ILE A 676 -10.18 -6.55 -2.51
C ILE A 676 -9.37 -7.70 -1.91
N SER A 677 -8.21 -7.43 -1.31
CA SER A 677 -7.39 -8.45 -0.64
C SER A 677 -8.14 -9.20 0.46
N GLU A 678 -8.93 -8.49 1.27
CA GLU A 678 -9.71 -9.10 2.35
C GLU A 678 -10.86 -9.96 1.79
N ARG A 679 -11.62 -9.43 0.83
CA ARG A 679 -12.71 -10.15 0.18
C ARG A 679 -12.23 -11.34 -0.64
N LEU A 680 -11.02 -11.27 -1.18
CA LEU A 680 -10.35 -12.36 -1.89
C LEU A 680 -10.08 -13.55 -0.97
N ASN A 681 -9.58 -13.29 0.25
CA ASN A 681 -9.40 -14.35 1.26
C ASN A 681 -10.74 -15.01 1.63
N ALA A 682 -11.81 -14.22 1.76
CA ALA A 682 -13.15 -14.76 2.02
C ALA A 682 -13.73 -15.56 0.84
N ALA A 683 -13.48 -15.13 -0.40
CA ALA A 683 -13.98 -15.76 -1.63
C ALA A 683 -13.28 -17.07 -1.98
N LEU A 684 -12.00 -17.20 -1.61
CA LEU A 684 -11.23 -18.42 -1.80
C LEU A 684 -11.66 -19.54 -0.85
N GLY A 685 -12.44 -19.26 0.21
CA GLY A 685 -12.90 -20.26 1.18
C GLY A 685 -11.75 -20.93 1.97
N HIS A 686 -10.52 -20.62 1.62
CA HIS A 686 -9.34 -20.90 2.40
C HIS A 686 -9.38 -20.00 3.63
N ASN A 687 -9.78 -20.57 4.76
CA ASN A 687 -9.12 -20.21 6.00
C ASN A 687 -7.61 -20.17 5.67
N ASN A 688 -6.90 -19.05 5.86
CA ASN A 688 -5.43 -18.89 5.68
C ASN A 688 -4.55 -19.93 6.46
N ASP A 689 -5.02 -21.16 6.66
CA ASP A 689 -4.38 -22.36 7.21
C ASP A 689 -3.46 -23.04 6.20
N ASP A 690 -3.62 -22.78 4.90
CA ASP A 690 -2.65 -23.25 3.91
C ASP A 690 -1.46 -22.30 3.82
N GLY A 691 -0.75 -22.08 4.93
CA GLY A 691 0.62 -21.57 4.92
C GLY A 691 1.59 -22.59 4.29
N SER A 692 1.26 -23.13 3.12
CA SER A 692 2.01 -24.15 2.40
C SER A 692 3.26 -23.53 1.81
N LEU A 693 4.24 -23.40 2.70
CA LEU A 693 5.63 -23.12 2.45
C LEU A 693 5.88 -21.71 1.89
N ARG A 694 6.85 -21.05 2.53
CA ARG A 694 7.92 -20.38 1.81
C ARG A 694 8.55 -21.39 0.83
N ARG A 695 7.81 -21.78 -0.21
CA ARG A 695 8.30 -22.60 -1.29
C ARG A 695 9.20 -21.64 -2.04
N SER A 696 10.49 -21.68 -1.74
CA SER A 696 11.50 -20.97 -2.52
C SER A 696 11.39 -21.32 -4.01
N LYS A 697 10.72 -22.44 -4.31
CA LYS A 697 10.42 -22.95 -5.65
C LYS A 697 8.95 -23.38 -5.78
N ILE A 698 8.21 -22.84 -6.73
CA ILE A 698 6.87 -23.28 -7.12
C ILE A 698 7.03 -24.39 -8.16
N GLN A 699 6.54 -25.59 -7.88
CA GLN A 699 6.47 -26.67 -8.88
C GLN A 699 5.18 -26.55 -9.69
N LEU A 700 5.29 -26.40 -11.01
CA LEU A 700 4.15 -26.33 -11.94
C LEU A 700 4.33 -27.33 -13.08
N SER A 701 3.29 -28.11 -13.38
CA SER A 701 3.27 -28.92 -14.60
C SER A 701 2.79 -28.08 -15.77
N VAL A 702 3.66 -27.81 -16.74
CA VAL A 702 3.30 -27.08 -17.97
C VAL A 702 2.36 -27.89 -18.88
N LEU A 703 2.47 -29.22 -18.88
CA LEU A 703 1.71 -30.10 -19.78
C LEU A 703 0.32 -30.45 -19.25
N THR A 704 0.15 -30.51 -17.93
CA THR A 704 -1.14 -30.81 -17.27
C THR A 704 -1.39 -29.85 -16.11
N PRO A 705 -1.62 -28.56 -16.38
CA PRO A 705 -1.91 -27.58 -15.33
C PRO A 705 -3.31 -27.83 -14.76
N THR A 706 -3.40 -28.44 -13.58
CA THR A 706 -4.67 -28.68 -12.87
C THR A 706 -4.93 -27.56 -11.86
N LEU A 707 -6.15 -27.01 -11.88
CA LEU A 707 -6.59 -25.98 -10.94
C LEU A 707 -7.96 -26.35 -10.37
N GLN A 708 -8.20 -26.08 -9.09
CA GLN A 708 -9.52 -26.26 -8.49
C GLN A 708 -10.53 -25.29 -9.11
N ARG A 709 -11.78 -25.72 -9.29
CA ARG A 709 -12.82 -24.93 -9.97
C ARG A 709 -13.08 -23.57 -9.30
N GLN A 710 -12.95 -23.49 -7.98
CA GLN A 710 -13.10 -22.25 -7.21
C GLN A 710 -11.95 -21.28 -7.48
N ASP A 711 -10.71 -21.73 -7.36
CA ASP A 711 -9.51 -20.95 -7.68
C ASP A 711 -9.53 -20.45 -9.12
N GLN A 712 -9.99 -21.28 -10.06
CA GLN A 712 -10.10 -20.88 -11.47
C GLN A 712 -11.07 -19.71 -11.64
N THR A 713 -12.23 -19.78 -10.98
CA THR A 713 -13.26 -18.73 -11.07
C THR A 713 -12.76 -17.42 -10.47
N VAL A 714 -12.07 -17.48 -9.33
CA VAL A 714 -11.49 -16.31 -8.65
C VAL A 714 -10.36 -15.70 -9.48
N VAL A 715 -9.41 -16.52 -9.96
CA VAL A 715 -8.28 -16.05 -10.77
C VAL A 715 -8.76 -15.46 -12.10
N ASP A 716 -9.73 -16.09 -12.78
CA ASP A 716 -10.31 -15.54 -14.00
C ASP A 716 -10.98 -14.19 -13.76
N LEU A 717 -11.70 -14.04 -12.64
CA LEU A 717 -12.30 -12.76 -12.25
C LEU A 717 -11.25 -11.67 -12.03
N LEU A 718 -10.15 -11.99 -11.33
CA LEU A 718 -9.05 -11.06 -11.06
C LEU A 718 -8.29 -10.66 -12.32
N LEU A 719 -7.93 -11.63 -13.17
CA LEU A 719 -7.25 -11.38 -14.45
C LEU A 719 -8.13 -10.54 -15.38
N THR A 720 -9.43 -10.84 -15.43
CA THR A 720 -10.40 -10.06 -16.21
C THR A 720 -10.51 -8.63 -15.69
N ALA A 721 -10.62 -8.45 -14.37
CA ALA A 721 -10.66 -7.13 -13.75
C ALA A 721 -9.38 -6.33 -14.01
N PHE A 722 -8.21 -6.96 -13.94
CA PHE A 722 -6.94 -6.32 -14.29
C PHE A 722 -6.91 -5.82 -15.74
N CYS A 723 -7.28 -6.69 -16.69
CA CYS A 723 -7.36 -6.32 -18.10
C CYS A 723 -8.32 -5.14 -18.30
N GLN A 724 -9.50 -5.19 -17.68
CA GLN A 724 -10.50 -4.12 -17.80
C GLN A 724 -10.02 -2.80 -17.18
N ASN A 725 -9.41 -2.83 -15.99
CA ASN A 725 -8.89 -1.64 -15.32
C ASN A 725 -7.73 -1.00 -16.08
N LEU A 726 -6.84 -1.82 -16.66
CA LEU A 726 -5.76 -1.33 -17.52
C LEU A 726 -6.31 -0.60 -18.75
N MET A 727 -7.35 -1.14 -19.38
CA MET A 727 -7.96 -0.52 -20.56
C MET A 727 -8.61 0.83 -20.21
N VAL A 728 -9.30 0.92 -19.06
CA VAL A 728 -9.89 2.18 -18.56
C VAL A 728 -8.80 3.20 -18.21
N ALA A 729 -7.73 2.79 -17.52
CA ALA A 729 -6.63 3.69 -17.19
C ALA A 729 -5.91 4.19 -18.46
N SER A 730 -5.73 3.31 -19.44
CA SER A 730 -5.05 3.62 -20.71
C SER A 730 -5.87 4.48 -21.67
N SER A 731 -7.18 4.64 -21.48
CA SER A 731 -7.99 5.53 -22.33
C SER A 731 -7.82 7.00 -21.99
N PHE A 732 -7.36 7.34 -20.78
CA PHE A 732 -7.22 8.72 -20.31
C PHE A 732 -5.76 9.14 -20.06
N VAL A 733 -4.88 8.19 -19.71
CA VAL A 733 -3.52 8.49 -19.24
C VAL A 733 -2.48 7.53 -19.86
N SER A 734 -1.33 8.08 -20.28
CA SER A 734 -0.21 7.28 -20.79
C SER A 734 0.36 6.36 -19.70
N PRO A 735 0.93 5.17 -20.04
CA PRO A 735 1.48 4.25 -19.04
C PRO A 735 2.49 4.83 -18.05
N GLU A 736 3.30 5.81 -18.48
CA GLU A 736 4.23 6.56 -17.60
C GLU A 736 3.53 7.29 -16.45
N ARG A 737 2.32 7.80 -16.73
CA ARG A 737 1.53 8.63 -15.82
C ARG A 737 0.39 7.83 -15.17
N GLN A 738 0.21 6.56 -15.56
CA GLN A 738 -0.70 5.66 -14.87
C GLN A 738 -0.19 5.46 -13.45
N SER A 739 -1.09 5.56 -12.48
CA SER A 739 -0.69 5.51 -11.09
C SER A 739 -0.15 4.11 -10.71
N PRO A 740 0.65 3.97 -9.62
CA PRO A 740 1.22 2.68 -9.17
C PRO A 740 0.22 1.58 -8.82
N TRP A 741 -1.08 1.77 -9.04
CA TRP A 741 -2.14 0.81 -8.73
C TRP A 741 -1.89 -0.58 -9.29
N ALA A 742 -1.30 -0.71 -10.49
CA ALA A 742 -1.04 -2.01 -11.10
C ALA A 742 0.04 -2.78 -10.33
N VAL A 743 1.05 -2.07 -9.80
CA VAL A 743 2.07 -2.65 -8.93
C VAL A 743 1.46 -3.03 -7.57
N LEU A 744 0.61 -2.17 -6.99
CA LEU A 744 -0.12 -2.53 -5.76
C LEU A 744 -1.03 -3.75 -5.97
N PHE A 745 -1.80 -3.78 -7.05
CA PHE A 745 -2.69 -4.88 -7.39
C PHE A 745 -1.91 -6.18 -7.60
N VAL A 746 -0.79 -6.13 -8.33
CA VAL A 746 0.10 -7.29 -8.49
C VAL A 746 0.72 -7.68 -7.16
N ARG A 747 1.20 -6.75 -6.31
CA ARG A 747 1.68 -7.07 -4.96
C ARG A 747 0.62 -7.76 -4.10
N THR A 748 -0.63 -7.33 -4.20
CA THR A 748 -1.78 -7.94 -3.51
C THR A 748 -2.09 -9.33 -4.06
N LEU A 749 -2.05 -9.53 -5.38
CA LEU A 749 -2.16 -10.86 -6.01
C LEU A 749 -0.94 -11.76 -5.72
N CYS A 750 0.22 -11.15 -5.50
CA CYS A 750 1.50 -11.79 -5.23
C CYS A 750 1.68 -12.15 -3.74
N GLY A 751 0.59 -12.23 -2.97
CA GLY A 751 0.60 -13.03 -1.75
C GLY A 751 0.90 -14.50 -2.07
N HIS A 752 1.72 -15.16 -1.24
CA HIS A 752 2.23 -16.53 -1.47
C HIS A 752 1.15 -17.59 -1.81
N MET A 753 -0.10 -17.34 -1.43
CA MET A 753 -1.24 -18.24 -1.63
C MET A 753 -1.72 -18.36 -3.08
N LEU A 754 -1.76 -17.24 -3.81
CA LEU A 754 -2.43 -17.18 -5.12
C LEU A 754 -1.47 -17.23 -6.29
N ILE A 755 -0.19 -16.90 -6.10
CA ILE A 755 0.82 -16.92 -7.18
C ILE A 755 0.84 -18.26 -7.92
N PRO A 756 0.86 -19.43 -7.24
CA PRO A 756 0.84 -20.72 -7.95
C PRO A 756 -0.40 -20.88 -8.83
N ALA A 757 -1.57 -20.48 -8.32
CA ALA A 757 -2.83 -20.55 -9.06
C ALA A 757 -2.86 -19.58 -10.26
N VAL A 758 -2.37 -18.36 -10.08
CA VAL A 758 -2.23 -17.36 -11.13
C VAL A 758 -1.25 -17.84 -12.21
N LEU A 759 -0.08 -18.33 -11.83
CA LEU A 759 0.91 -18.85 -12.79
C LEU A 759 0.41 -20.11 -13.52
N THR A 760 -0.30 -21.00 -12.83
CA THR A 760 -0.96 -22.18 -13.45
C THR A 760 -2.02 -21.73 -14.45
N ARG A 761 -2.81 -20.71 -14.12
CA ARG A 761 -3.82 -20.17 -15.03
C ARG A 761 -3.18 -19.43 -16.21
N LEU A 762 -2.10 -18.68 -16.00
CA LEU A 762 -1.31 -18.07 -17.08
C LEU A 762 -0.69 -19.14 -17.98
N CYS A 763 -0.25 -20.29 -17.44
CA CYS A 763 0.16 -21.44 -18.23
C CYS A 763 -0.99 -21.94 -19.13
N GLN A 764 -2.19 -22.12 -18.59
CA GLN A 764 -3.38 -22.49 -19.38
C GLN A 764 -3.70 -21.46 -20.47
N LEU A 765 -3.66 -20.17 -20.13
CA LEU A 765 -4.02 -19.08 -21.03
C LEU A 765 -2.98 -18.87 -22.14
N LEU A 766 -1.69 -18.87 -21.82
CA LEU A 766 -0.63 -18.57 -22.78
C LEU A 766 -0.23 -19.80 -23.62
N TYR A 767 -0.11 -20.99 -23.00
CA TYR A 767 0.36 -22.20 -23.69
C TYR A 767 -0.77 -22.93 -24.43
N HIS A 768 -1.94 -23.09 -23.80
CA HIS A 768 -3.05 -23.86 -24.39
C HIS A 768 -4.10 -23.00 -25.09
N GLN A 769 -4.46 -21.84 -24.53
CA GLN A 769 -5.56 -21.00 -25.03
C GLN A 769 -5.08 -19.76 -25.81
N GLY A 770 -3.77 -19.58 -25.98
CA GLY A 770 -3.17 -18.35 -26.51
C GLY A 770 -3.82 -17.82 -27.80
N PRO A 771 -3.94 -18.65 -28.86
CA PRO A 771 -4.57 -18.25 -30.11
C PRO A 771 -6.03 -17.77 -30.00
N SER A 772 -6.76 -18.22 -28.98
CA SER A 772 -8.17 -17.90 -28.76
C SER A 772 -8.40 -16.61 -27.95
N LEU A 773 -7.33 -15.99 -27.43
CA LEU A 773 -7.43 -14.79 -26.61
C LEU A 773 -7.78 -13.55 -27.43
N SER A 774 -8.67 -12.72 -26.90
CA SER A 774 -9.03 -11.44 -27.50
C SER A 774 -7.92 -10.39 -27.32
N THR A 775 -7.87 -9.40 -28.21
CA THR A 775 -6.94 -8.26 -28.17
C THR A 775 -6.79 -7.60 -26.78
N PRO A 776 -7.86 -7.24 -26.04
CA PRO A 776 -7.71 -6.64 -24.70
C PRO A 776 -7.12 -7.60 -23.68
N HIS A 777 -7.40 -8.91 -23.77
CA HIS A 777 -6.77 -9.91 -22.90
C HIS A 777 -5.28 -10.03 -23.22
N VAL A 778 -4.87 -10.01 -24.49
CA VAL A 778 -3.44 -10.04 -24.86
C VAL A 778 -2.70 -8.82 -24.30
N LEU A 779 -3.26 -7.61 -24.47
CA LEU A 779 -2.69 -6.37 -23.93
C LEU A 779 -2.60 -6.40 -22.40
N GLY A 780 -3.67 -6.81 -21.73
CA GLY A 780 -3.73 -6.91 -20.26
C GLY A 780 -2.74 -7.92 -19.69
N LEU A 781 -2.67 -9.12 -20.27
CA LEU A 781 -1.73 -10.17 -19.83
C LEU A 781 -0.27 -9.79 -20.12
N ALA A 782 0.00 -9.09 -21.23
CA ALA A 782 1.34 -8.60 -21.55
C ALA A 782 1.80 -7.52 -20.55
N ALA A 783 0.93 -6.57 -20.18
CA ALA A 783 1.23 -5.60 -19.14
C ALA A 783 1.40 -6.27 -17.77
N LEU A 784 0.56 -7.27 -17.44
CA LEU A 784 0.68 -8.05 -16.22
C LEU A 784 2.05 -8.75 -16.13
N ALA A 785 2.55 -9.32 -17.24
CA ALA A 785 3.87 -9.95 -17.29
C ALA A 785 5.00 -8.96 -16.95
N VAL A 786 4.90 -7.70 -17.41
CA VAL A 786 5.86 -6.63 -17.06
C VAL A 786 5.80 -6.29 -15.57
N HIS A 787 4.60 -6.14 -14.99
CA HIS A 787 4.45 -5.84 -13.55
C HIS A 787 4.85 -7.03 -12.65
N LEU A 788 4.67 -8.27 -13.11
CA LEU A 788 5.20 -9.46 -12.44
C LEU A 788 6.73 -9.48 -12.46
N GLY A 789 7.35 -9.06 -13.57
CA GLY A 789 8.79 -8.86 -13.65
C GLY A 789 9.31 -7.78 -12.71
N GLU A 790 8.59 -6.66 -12.58
CA GLU A 790 8.89 -5.60 -11.61
C GLU A 790 8.83 -6.09 -10.15
N CYS A 791 7.94 -7.03 -9.85
CA CYS A 791 7.86 -7.69 -8.54
C CYS A 791 8.79 -8.91 -8.42
N GLY A 792 9.67 -9.18 -9.39
CA GLY A 792 10.45 -10.41 -9.51
C GLY A 792 11.32 -10.74 -8.29
N SER A 793 11.83 -9.74 -7.57
CA SER A 793 12.62 -9.97 -6.34
C SER A 793 11.80 -10.52 -5.17
N MET A 794 10.47 -10.35 -5.21
CA MET A 794 9.52 -10.81 -4.19
C MET A 794 8.88 -12.16 -4.55
N LEU A 795 8.99 -12.58 -5.82
CA LEU A 795 8.37 -13.80 -6.34
C LEU A 795 9.32 -15.01 -6.18
N PRO A 796 8.80 -16.18 -5.76
CA PRO A 796 9.60 -17.40 -5.72
C PRO A 796 9.96 -17.88 -7.14
N GLU A 797 11.05 -18.64 -7.26
CA GLU A 797 11.43 -19.26 -8.53
C GLU A 797 10.42 -20.37 -8.90
N VAL A 798 10.31 -20.69 -10.19
CA VAL A 798 9.36 -21.67 -10.73
C VAL A 798 10.14 -22.85 -11.32
N ASP A 799 9.79 -24.06 -10.88
CA ASP A 799 10.28 -25.31 -11.46
C ASP A 799 9.20 -25.88 -12.39
N PRO A 800 9.37 -25.81 -13.72
CA PRO A 800 8.37 -26.26 -14.70
C PRO A 800 8.28 -27.79 -14.84
N GLY A 801 8.93 -28.57 -13.97
CA GLY A 801 8.92 -30.03 -14.04
C GLY A 801 9.75 -30.58 -15.21
N ILE A 802 9.37 -31.73 -15.75
CA ILE A 802 10.14 -32.63 -16.65
C ILE A 802 10.68 -31.97 -17.96
N LEU A 803 10.35 -30.71 -18.24
CA LEU A 803 10.67 -30.00 -19.49
C LEU A 803 11.89 -29.06 -19.46
N ALA A 804 12.52 -28.80 -18.30
CA ALA A 804 13.66 -27.88 -18.22
C ALA A 804 15.00 -28.59 -17.90
N PRO A 805 16.07 -28.31 -18.68
CA PRO A 805 17.41 -28.77 -18.34
C PRO A 805 17.92 -27.99 -17.11
N ALA A 806 17.90 -28.65 -15.96
CA ALA A 806 18.65 -28.31 -14.73
C ALA A 806 18.56 -26.84 -14.25
N GLY A 807 17.40 -26.38 -13.79
CA GLY A 807 17.33 -25.12 -13.03
C GLY A 807 15.91 -24.66 -12.72
N SER A 808 15.74 -24.01 -11.57
CA SER A 808 14.56 -23.20 -11.27
C SER A 808 14.63 -21.90 -12.05
N LEU A 809 13.52 -21.48 -12.66
CA LEU A 809 13.43 -20.30 -13.52
C LEU A 809 12.85 -19.12 -12.75
N CYS A 810 13.28 -17.90 -13.07
CA CYS A 810 12.56 -16.72 -12.59
C CYS A 810 11.20 -16.59 -13.31
N VAL A 811 10.25 -15.85 -12.73
CA VAL A 811 8.90 -15.71 -13.32
C VAL A 811 8.93 -15.17 -14.76
N PRO A 812 9.71 -14.14 -15.12
CA PRO A 812 9.87 -13.70 -16.51
C PRO A 812 10.36 -14.80 -17.47
N GLU A 813 11.33 -15.61 -17.05
CA GLU A 813 11.84 -16.74 -17.85
C GLU A 813 10.81 -17.86 -17.99
N PHE A 814 10.06 -18.15 -16.93
CA PHE A 814 8.95 -19.08 -16.98
C PHE A 814 7.89 -18.62 -17.97
N LEU A 815 7.45 -17.36 -17.92
CA LEU A 815 6.48 -16.81 -18.88
C LEU A 815 6.99 -16.89 -20.33
N ASN A 816 8.29 -16.65 -20.55
CA ASN A 816 8.92 -16.83 -21.86
C ASN A 816 8.90 -18.30 -22.33
N SER A 817 9.05 -19.27 -21.42
CA SER A 817 8.98 -20.70 -21.75
C SER A 817 7.59 -21.17 -22.18
N LEU A 818 6.52 -20.47 -21.76
CA LEU A 818 5.14 -20.78 -22.12
C LEU A 818 4.77 -20.35 -23.54
N LEU A 819 5.49 -19.38 -24.09
CA LEU A 819 5.29 -18.96 -25.48
C LEU A 819 5.86 -20.06 -26.39
N THR A 820 5.13 -20.43 -27.44
CA THR A 820 5.62 -21.39 -28.45
C THR A 820 5.48 -20.81 -29.84
N CYS A 821 6.36 -21.23 -30.75
CA CYS A 821 6.34 -20.83 -32.15
C CYS A 821 6.06 -22.02 -33.09
N ARG A 822 5.45 -23.10 -32.58
CA ARG A 822 5.32 -24.39 -33.27
C ARG A 822 4.43 -24.33 -34.52
N THR A 823 3.32 -23.60 -34.44
CA THR A 823 2.30 -23.48 -35.48
C THR A 823 2.06 -22.01 -35.83
N ARG A 824 1.45 -21.74 -36.98
CA ARG A 824 1.06 -20.41 -37.47
C ARG A 824 0.29 -19.62 -36.41
N GLU A 825 -0.67 -20.25 -35.75
CA GLU A 825 -1.50 -19.61 -34.73
C GLU A 825 -0.69 -19.24 -33.48
N SER A 826 0.14 -20.16 -32.99
CA SER A 826 1.02 -19.91 -31.84
C SER A 826 2.07 -18.82 -32.14
N LEU A 827 2.61 -18.79 -33.36
CA LEU A 827 3.58 -17.79 -33.82
C LEU A 827 2.94 -16.40 -33.90
N LEU A 828 1.74 -16.28 -34.47
CA LEU A 828 1.01 -15.01 -34.53
C LEU A 828 0.60 -14.52 -33.13
N PHE A 829 0.21 -15.43 -32.23
CA PHE A 829 -0.06 -15.10 -30.84
C PHE A 829 1.20 -14.58 -30.14
N CYS A 830 2.33 -15.29 -30.28
CA CYS A 830 3.61 -14.91 -29.71
C CYS A 830 4.05 -13.52 -30.23
N MET A 831 3.87 -13.24 -31.52
CA MET A 831 4.12 -11.91 -32.11
C MET A 831 3.31 -10.81 -31.40
N LYS A 832 1.99 -11.00 -31.25
CA LYS A 832 1.10 -10.04 -30.59
C LYS A 832 1.51 -9.80 -29.14
N PHE A 833 1.74 -10.89 -28.40
CA PHE A 833 2.12 -10.82 -26.99
C PHE A 833 3.48 -10.12 -26.79
N CYS A 834 4.50 -10.48 -27.57
CA CYS A 834 5.82 -9.83 -27.48
C CYS A 834 5.76 -8.35 -27.83
N THR A 835 5.05 -8.00 -28.91
CA THR A 835 4.86 -6.60 -29.33
C THR A 835 4.19 -5.78 -28.23
N ALA A 836 3.14 -6.32 -27.61
CA ALA A 836 2.43 -5.67 -26.51
C ALA A 836 3.31 -5.50 -25.26
N ALA A 837 4.03 -6.55 -24.84
CA ALA A 837 4.85 -6.52 -23.62
C ALA A 837 6.01 -5.53 -23.75
N ILE A 838 6.72 -5.57 -24.88
CA ILE A 838 7.83 -4.66 -25.16
C ILE A 838 7.32 -3.22 -25.26
N SER A 839 6.25 -2.98 -26.02
CA SER A 839 5.68 -1.64 -26.16
C SER A 839 5.17 -1.05 -24.84
N TYR A 840 4.58 -1.88 -23.97
CA TYR A 840 4.13 -1.44 -22.65
C TYR A 840 5.31 -1.07 -21.74
N CYS A 841 6.33 -1.93 -21.69
CA CYS A 841 7.52 -1.71 -20.86
C CYS A 841 8.24 -0.41 -21.24
N LEU A 842 8.43 -0.18 -22.55
CA LEU A 842 9.05 1.03 -23.08
C LEU A 842 8.23 2.28 -22.80
N CYS A 843 6.90 2.18 -22.92
CA CYS A 843 5.98 3.28 -22.61
C CYS A 843 5.81 3.54 -21.11
N LYS A 844 6.09 2.58 -20.21
CA LYS A 844 5.99 2.80 -18.76
C LYS A 844 7.29 3.38 -18.20
N PHE A 845 8.43 2.87 -18.69
CA PHE A 845 9.77 3.21 -18.20
C PHE A 845 10.57 4.04 -19.21
N SER A 846 9.95 5.08 -19.78
CA SER A 846 10.59 5.90 -20.83
C SER A 846 11.83 6.66 -20.38
N ALA A 847 11.97 6.92 -19.07
CA ALA A 847 13.15 7.58 -18.51
C ALA A 847 14.41 6.70 -18.58
N GLN A 848 14.28 5.37 -18.47
CA GLN A 848 15.39 4.41 -18.49
C GLN A 848 14.96 3.08 -19.16
N PRO A 849 14.70 3.07 -20.49
CA PRO A 849 14.18 1.89 -21.17
C PRO A 849 15.16 0.71 -21.17
N HIS A 850 16.47 0.99 -21.23
CA HIS A 850 17.54 -0.02 -21.23
C HIS A 850 17.51 -0.90 -19.96
N VAL A 851 17.46 -0.25 -18.79
CA VAL A 851 17.46 -0.94 -17.49
C VAL A 851 16.14 -1.69 -17.26
N ALA A 852 15.03 -1.13 -17.76
CA ALA A 852 13.71 -1.71 -17.59
C ALA A 852 13.50 -3.02 -18.37
N LEU A 853 13.95 -3.08 -19.63
CA LEU A 853 13.84 -4.32 -20.43
C LEU A 853 14.64 -5.47 -19.82
N HIS A 854 15.85 -5.18 -19.33
CA HIS A 854 16.71 -6.17 -18.68
C HIS A 854 16.12 -6.68 -17.36
N ASN A 855 15.61 -5.78 -16.52
CA ASN A 855 15.18 -6.13 -15.17
C ASN A 855 13.77 -6.75 -15.13
N TYR A 856 12.89 -6.41 -16.07
CA TYR A 856 11.46 -6.74 -15.97
C TYR A 856 10.96 -7.72 -17.04
N LEU A 857 11.72 -7.94 -18.12
CA LEU A 857 11.38 -8.90 -19.17
C LEU A 857 12.53 -9.92 -19.37
N SER A 858 12.18 -11.14 -19.79
CA SER A 858 13.21 -12.12 -20.16
C SER A 858 13.88 -11.72 -21.48
N PRO A 859 15.22 -11.73 -21.57
CA PRO A 859 15.94 -11.53 -22.84
C PRO A 859 15.47 -12.51 -23.94
N GLY A 860 15.03 -13.72 -23.57
CA GLY A 860 14.48 -14.70 -24.50
C GLY A 860 13.21 -14.24 -25.22
N LEU A 861 12.39 -13.38 -24.60
CA LEU A 861 11.19 -12.82 -25.23
C LEU A 861 11.56 -11.85 -26.35
N ILE A 862 12.62 -11.05 -26.16
CA ILE A 862 13.15 -10.12 -27.17
C ILE A 862 13.80 -10.90 -28.33
N LYS A 863 14.53 -11.98 -28.04
CA LYS A 863 15.09 -12.88 -29.07
C LYS A 863 14.01 -13.55 -29.91
N ARG A 864 12.92 -14.02 -29.27
CA ARG A 864 11.74 -14.56 -29.98
C ARG A 864 11.07 -13.52 -30.86
N PHE A 865 10.93 -12.28 -30.37
CA PHE A 865 10.41 -11.18 -31.17
C PHE A 865 11.28 -10.94 -32.41
N GLN A 866 12.61 -10.86 -32.27
CA GLN A 866 13.55 -10.74 -33.40
C GLN A 866 13.38 -11.89 -34.40
N PHE A 867 13.35 -13.13 -33.92
CA PHE A 867 13.15 -14.31 -34.77
C PHE A 867 11.85 -14.23 -35.57
N ILE A 868 10.73 -13.90 -34.91
CA ILE A 868 9.42 -13.80 -35.55
C ILE A 868 9.39 -12.68 -36.59
N VAL A 869 9.92 -11.50 -36.25
CA VAL A 869 9.91 -10.34 -37.17
C VAL A 869 10.74 -10.64 -38.42
N LEU A 870 11.95 -11.18 -38.27
CA LEU A 870 12.81 -11.56 -39.39
C LEU A 870 12.21 -12.70 -40.23
N ARG A 871 11.48 -13.63 -39.61
CA ARG A 871 10.79 -14.72 -40.31
C ARG A 871 9.60 -14.23 -41.12
N VAL A 872 8.70 -13.47 -40.50
CA VAL A 872 7.40 -13.08 -41.07
C VAL A 872 7.54 -11.92 -42.05
N PHE A 873 8.41 -10.94 -41.77
CA PHE A 873 8.53 -9.72 -42.57
C PHE A 873 9.85 -9.70 -43.33
N SER A 874 9.82 -10.03 -44.63
CA SER A 874 11.00 -9.99 -45.50
C SER A 874 11.64 -8.60 -45.59
N GLU A 875 10.85 -7.53 -45.46
CA GLU A 875 11.27 -6.14 -45.48
C GLU A 875 12.30 -5.80 -44.39
N THR A 876 12.22 -6.48 -43.24
CA THR A 876 13.10 -6.24 -42.08
C THR A 876 14.50 -6.85 -42.22
N ARG A 877 14.70 -7.69 -43.25
CA ARG A 877 15.98 -8.35 -43.54
C ARG A 877 16.97 -7.42 -44.24
N ALA A 878 16.47 -6.36 -44.87
CA ALA A 878 17.28 -5.27 -45.40
C ALA A 878 17.48 -4.19 -44.32
N PRO A 879 18.62 -3.47 -44.31
CA PRO A 879 18.82 -2.36 -43.39
C PRO A 879 17.79 -1.25 -43.67
N CYS A 880 16.77 -1.12 -42.82
CA CYS A 880 15.75 -0.08 -42.92
C CYS A 880 16.34 1.30 -42.58
N PRO A 881 15.95 2.37 -43.30
CA PRO A 881 16.24 3.73 -42.87
C PRO A 881 15.48 4.05 -41.57
N PRO A 882 16.13 4.67 -40.57
CA PRO A 882 15.53 4.98 -39.28
C PRO A 882 14.37 5.98 -39.40
N GLU A 883 13.19 5.66 -38.86
CA GLU A 883 12.10 6.63 -38.70
C GLU A 883 12.34 7.49 -37.45
N HIS A 884 12.57 8.79 -37.64
CA HIS A 884 13.08 9.69 -36.58
C HIS A 884 12.02 10.36 -35.69
N THR A 885 10.71 10.19 -35.92
CA THR A 885 9.72 11.16 -35.38
C THR A 885 8.37 10.61 -34.88
N ALA A 886 8.27 9.38 -34.42
CA ALA A 886 7.07 8.95 -33.68
C ALA A 886 7.46 8.39 -32.31
N SER A 887 7.09 9.10 -31.24
CA SER A 887 6.99 8.51 -29.91
C SER A 887 6.12 7.25 -29.99
N LEU A 888 6.58 6.12 -29.44
CA LEU A 888 5.78 4.91 -29.36
C LEU A 888 4.48 5.24 -28.60
N SER A 889 3.37 5.41 -29.31
CA SER A 889 2.12 5.81 -28.64
C SER A 889 1.45 4.54 -28.11
N TRP A 890 1.54 4.31 -26.81
CA TRP A 890 0.63 3.39 -26.13
C TRP A 890 -0.78 3.99 -26.13
N ARG A 891 -1.46 3.89 -27.27
CA ARG A 891 -2.91 4.04 -27.33
C ARG A 891 -3.47 2.62 -27.27
N PRO A 892 -4.49 2.36 -26.44
CA PRO A 892 -5.14 1.05 -26.43
C PRO A 892 -5.57 0.72 -27.86
N LEU A 893 -4.82 -0.19 -28.45
CA LEU A 893 -4.98 -0.60 -29.84
C LEU A 893 -6.30 -1.40 -29.89
N TYR A 894 -7.44 -0.73 -30.10
CA TYR A 894 -8.68 -1.37 -30.55
C TYR A 894 -8.57 -1.74 -32.02
N LEU A 895 -7.43 -2.33 -32.38
CA LEU A 895 -7.03 -2.45 -33.74
C LEU A 895 -7.29 -3.88 -34.24
N PRO A 896 -7.92 -4.02 -35.43
CA PRO A 896 -7.99 -5.27 -36.20
C PRO A 896 -6.66 -6.03 -36.30
N SER A 897 -6.72 -7.29 -36.72
CA SER A 897 -5.52 -8.16 -36.84
C SER A 897 -4.41 -7.59 -37.74
N ALA A 898 -4.76 -6.76 -38.73
CA ALA A 898 -3.83 -6.13 -39.66
C ALA A 898 -2.87 -5.12 -38.98
N ASP A 899 -3.27 -4.56 -37.85
CA ASP A 899 -2.52 -3.50 -37.19
C ASP A 899 -1.50 -4.00 -36.17
N TRP A 900 -1.58 -5.28 -35.79
CA TRP A 900 -0.55 -5.90 -34.97
C TRP A 900 0.76 -6.10 -35.75
N GLN A 901 0.65 -6.32 -37.05
CA GLN A 901 1.80 -6.41 -37.94
C GLN A 901 2.46 -5.04 -38.13
N SER A 902 1.67 -3.98 -38.34
CA SER A 902 2.20 -2.61 -38.42
C SER A 902 2.77 -2.13 -37.09
N ALA A 903 2.17 -2.49 -35.95
CA ALA A 903 2.72 -2.19 -34.62
C ALA A 903 4.06 -2.91 -34.38
N ALA A 904 4.20 -4.18 -34.77
CA ALA A 904 5.45 -4.91 -34.68
C ALA A 904 6.55 -4.30 -35.57
N LEU A 905 6.20 -3.89 -36.80
CA LEU A 905 7.11 -3.21 -37.72
C LEU A 905 7.50 -1.81 -37.21
N SER A 906 6.57 -1.07 -36.62
CA SER A 906 6.83 0.26 -36.03
C SER A 906 7.77 0.14 -34.83
N LEU A 907 7.57 -0.87 -33.98
CA LEU A 907 8.49 -1.19 -32.88
C LEU A 907 9.87 -1.60 -33.41
N TRP A 908 9.92 -2.40 -34.47
CA TRP A 908 11.17 -2.78 -35.13
C TRP A 908 11.92 -1.58 -35.72
N ALA A 909 11.23 -0.67 -36.40
CA ALA A 909 11.82 0.52 -37.02
C ALA A 909 12.27 1.58 -36.00
N TRP A 910 11.90 1.44 -34.73
CA TRP A 910 12.20 2.43 -33.70
C TRP A 910 13.70 2.46 -33.33
N ASN A 911 14.33 3.62 -33.47
CA ASN A 911 15.79 3.78 -33.32
C ASN A 911 16.32 3.32 -31.97
N SER A 912 15.66 3.74 -30.89
CA SER A 912 16.08 3.35 -29.54
C SER A 912 16.04 1.83 -29.36
N PHE A 913 15.07 1.15 -29.97
CA PHE A 913 14.99 -0.31 -29.97
C PHE A 913 16.11 -0.95 -30.80
N GLN A 914 16.39 -0.44 -31.99
CA GLN A 914 17.49 -0.92 -32.81
C GLN A 914 18.88 -0.71 -32.16
N GLU A 915 19.06 0.36 -31.39
CA GLU A 915 20.27 0.57 -30.59
C GLU A 915 20.37 -0.42 -29.42
N MET A 916 19.25 -0.72 -28.74
CA MET A 916 19.21 -1.72 -27.66
C MET A 916 19.53 -3.14 -28.15
N LEU A 917 19.10 -3.51 -29.36
CA LEU A 917 19.42 -4.82 -29.96
C LEU A 917 20.93 -5.02 -30.19
N LYS A 918 21.74 -3.96 -30.10
CA LYS A 918 23.21 -4.06 -30.21
C LYS A 918 23.89 -4.51 -28.92
N GLU A 919 23.17 -4.71 -27.83
CA GLU A 919 23.73 -5.20 -26.56
C GLU A 919 23.90 -6.74 -26.57
N LYS A 920 24.91 -7.24 -25.84
CA LYS A 920 25.31 -8.67 -25.88
C LYS A 920 24.21 -9.64 -25.45
N GLU A 921 23.34 -9.23 -24.53
CA GLU A 921 22.32 -10.09 -23.93
C GLU A 921 21.10 -10.27 -24.83
N PHE A 922 20.85 -9.30 -25.72
CA PHE A 922 19.72 -9.32 -26.65
C PHE A 922 20.06 -9.89 -28.03
N TYR A 923 21.34 -10.22 -28.32
CA TYR A 923 21.69 -10.86 -29.59
C TYR A 923 20.95 -12.18 -29.79
N LEU A 924 20.19 -12.27 -30.87
CA LEU A 924 19.75 -13.55 -31.42
C LEU A 924 21.00 -14.26 -31.97
N THR A 925 21.52 -15.24 -31.25
CA THR A 925 22.69 -16.01 -31.72
C THR A 925 22.29 -17.07 -32.74
N PHE A 926 23.26 -17.60 -33.48
CA PHE A 926 23.01 -18.73 -34.39
C PHE A 926 22.43 -19.94 -33.65
N ARG A 927 22.89 -20.19 -32.42
CA ARG A 927 22.34 -21.24 -31.54
C ARG A 927 20.87 -21.00 -31.22
N ASP A 928 20.54 -19.80 -30.73
CA ASP A 928 19.16 -19.42 -30.38
C ASP A 928 18.20 -19.55 -31.59
N TRP A 929 18.67 -19.15 -32.78
CA TRP A 929 17.90 -19.28 -34.02
C TRP A 929 17.60 -20.75 -34.37
N ILE A 930 18.60 -21.64 -34.27
CA ILE A 930 18.42 -23.08 -34.53
C ILE A 930 17.41 -23.69 -33.55
N GLN A 931 17.50 -23.36 -32.26
CA GLN A 931 16.58 -23.86 -31.24
C GLN A 931 15.12 -23.47 -31.54
N LEU A 932 14.88 -22.22 -31.94
CA LEU A 932 13.54 -21.74 -32.31
C LEU A 932 13.04 -22.38 -33.61
N GLU A 933 13.91 -22.57 -34.60
CA GLU A 933 13.54 -23.18 -35.89
C GLU A 933 13.25 -24.68 -35.79
N LEU A 934 13.93 -25.39 -34.88
CA LEU A 934 13.69 -26.82 -34.61
C LEU A 934 12.33 -27.09 -33.95
N GLU A 935 11.77 -26.13 -33.23
CA GLU A 935 10.46 -26.24 -32.61
C GLU A 935 9.29 -26.08 -33.61
N ILE A 936 9.53 -25.52 -34.80
CA ILE A 936 8.48 -25.28 -35.81
C ILE A 936 8.04 -26.60 -36.45
N GLN A 937 6.73 -26.78 -36.59
CA GLN A 937 6.13 -27.87 -37.35
C GLN A 937 5.99 -27.44 -38.82
N PRO A 938 6.73 -28.07 -39.76
CA PRO A 938 6.69 -27.73 -41.18
C PRO A 938 5.28 -27.69 -41.78
N GLU A 939 4.38 -28.54 -41.30
CA GLU A 939 3.03 -28.73 -41.85
C GLU A 939 2.05 -27.64 -41.42
N ALA A 940 2.32 -26.97 -40.30
CA ALA A 940 1.43 -25.99 -39.68
C ALA A 940 2.05 -24.58 -39.60
N ASP A 941 3.12 -24.33 -40.36
CA ASP A 941 3.88 -23.08 -40.38
C ASP A 941 3.13 -21.93 -41.10
N ILE A 942 3.61 -20.69 -40.89
CA ILE A 942 3.15 -19.50 -41.61
C ILE A 942 3.76 -19.39 -43.01
N LEU A 943 5.00 -19.87 -43.20
CA LEU A 943 5.71 -19.83 -44.47
C LEU A 943 5.43 -21.07 -45.32
N SER A 944 5.34 -20.89 -46.63
CA SER A 944 5.36 -22.01 -47.59
C SER A 944 6.74 -22.67 -47.64
N GLY A 945 6.83 -23.90 -48.17
CA GLY A 945 8.11 -24.63 -48.24
C GLY A 945 9.20 -23.87 -49.02
N SER A 946 8.84 -23.12 -50.07
CA SER A 946 9.77 -22.27 -50.82
C SER A 946 10.20 -21.04 -50.02
N GLU A 947 9.28 -20.34 -49.37
CA GLU A 947 9.62 -19.16 -48.55
C GLU A 947 10.47 -19.55 -47.33
N ARG A 948 10.24 -20.73 -46.78
CA ARG A 948 11.06 -21.30 -45.70
C ARG A 948 12.47 -21.63 -46.20
N TYR A 949 12.60 -22.20 -47.40
CA TYR A 949 13.90 -22.41 -48.05
C TYR A 949 14.67 -21.09 -48.15
N ASP A 950 14.02 -20.05 -48.67
CA ASP A 950 14.64 -18.73 -48.85
C ASP A 950 15.02 -18.10 -47.50
N PHE A 951 14.17 -18.24 -46.48
CA PHE A 951 14.47 -17.79 -45.13
C PHE A 951 15.69 -18.51 -44.54
N HIS A 952 15.78 -19.84 -44.66
CA HIS A 952 16.93 -20.61 -44.19
C HIS A 952 18.22 -20.21 -44.93
N GLN A 953 18.12 -19.99 -46.24
CA GLN A 953 19.26 -19.59 -47.06
C GLN A 953 19.80 -18.23 -46.61
N TRP A 954 18.92 -17.25 -46.42
CA TRP A 954 19.27 -15.94 -45.88
C TRP A 954 19.85 -16.03 -44.46
N ALA A 955 19.14 -16.69 -43.53
CA ALA A 955 19.54 -16.74 -42.13
C ALA A 955 20.90 -17.42 -41.93
N ILE A 956 21.11 -18.58 -42.57
CA ILE A 956 22.36 -19.34 -42.42
C ILE A 956 23.48 -18.63 -43.16
N TYR A 957 23.35 -18.36 -44.47
CA TYR A 957 24.49 -17.97 -45.29
C TYR A 957 24.73 -16.46 -45.39
N GLU A 958 23.69 -15.64 -45.24
CA GLU A 958 23.78 -14.18 -45.41
C GLU A 958 23.82 -13.45 -44.06
N HIS A 959 23.18 -14.00 -43.02
CA HIS A 959 23.12 -13.39 -41.69
C HIS A 959 24.13 -13.98 -40.70
N PHE A 960 23.99 -15.25 -40.28
CA PHE A 960 24.77 -15.81 -39.17
C PHE A 960 26.15 -16.34 -39.55
N PHE A 961 26.32 -16.90 -40.75
CA PHE A 961 27.61 -17.40 -41.21
C PHE A 961 28.68 -16.31 -41.31
N PRO A 962 28.44 -15.16 -41.98
CA PRO A 962 29.45 -14.10 -42.08
C PRO A 962 29.57 -13.24 -40.80
N ALA A 963 28.61 -13.34 -39.87
CA ALA A 963 28.61 -12.53 -38.66
C ALA A 963 29.74 -12.92 -37.68
N PRO A 964 30.35 -11.96 -36.98
CA PRO A 964 31.36 -12.23 -35.97
C PRO A 964 30.86 -13.11 -34.84
N SER A 965 31.68 -14.01 -34.30
CA SER A 965 31.32 -14.83 -33.14
C SER A 965 31.07 -14.02 -31.87
N ALA A 966 31.66 -12.82 -31.76
CA ALA A 966 31.34 -11.86 -30.69
C ALA A 966 29.89 -11.34 -30.74
N LEU A 967 29.24 -11.40 -31.92
CA LEU A 967 27.83 -11.04 -32.15
C LEU A 967 26.93 -12.28 -32.27
N GLY A 968 27.42 -13.46 -31.86
CA GLY A 968 26.65 -14.71 -31.91
C GLY A 968 26.67 -15.42 -33.27
N GLY A 969 27.53 -15.00 -34.21
CA GLY A 969 27.73 -15.63 -35.52
C GLY A 969 28.88 -16.66 -35.57
N CYS A 970 29.28 -17.04 -36.78
CA CYS A 970 30.26 -18.12 -37.00
C CYS A 970 31.61 -17.68 -37.59
N ASP A 971 31.91 -16.37 -37.70
CA ASP A 971 33.18 -15.84 -38.25
C ASP A 971 33.51 -16.33 -39.68
N GLY A 972 32.53 -16.82 -40.44
CA GLY A 972 32.75 -17.50 -41.73
C GLY A 972 33.37 -18.89 -41.63
N ASP A 973 33.47 -19.47 -40.42
CA ASP A 973 33.96 -20.82 -40.19
C ASP A 973 32.82 -21.85 -40.33
N LEU A 974 32.88 -22.62 -41.42
CA LEU A 974 31.93 -23.71 -41.69
C LEU A 974 31.98 -24.80 -40.62
N VAL A 975 33.15 -25.04 -40.00
CA VAL A 975 33.30 -26.06 -38.97
C VAL A 975 32.58 -25.64 -37.69
N ALA A 976 32.73 -24.37 -37.28
CA ALA A 976 32.01 -23.81 -36.14
C ALA A 976 30.49 -23.86 -36.37
N ALA A 977 30.01 -23.42 -37.53
CA ALA A 977 28.58 -23.45 -37.87
C ALA A 977 28.01 -24.88 -37.86
N CYS A 978 28.70 -25.85 -38.47
CA CYS A 978 28.29 -27.25 -38.46
C CYS A 978 28.33 -27.86 -37.05
N THR A 979 29.31 -27.46 -36.22
CA THR A 979 29.41 -27.95 -34.84
C THR A 979 28.22 -27.49 -34.00
N VAL A 980 27.82 -26.22 -34.12
CA VAL A 980 26.63 -25.67 -33.43
C VAL A 980 25.35 -26.36 -33.93
N LEU A 981 25.20 -26.52 -35.25
CA LEU A 981 24.04 -27.24 -35.82
C LEU A 981 23.94 -28.67 -35.29
N VAL A 982 25.04 -29.43 -35.28
CA VAL A 982 25.05 -30.80 -34.78
C VAL A 982 24.81 -30.85 -33.26
N SER A 983 25.42 -29.95 -32.48
CA SER A 983 25.20 -29.95 -31.02
C SER A 983 23.74 -29.69 -30.68
N GLU A 984 23.13 -28.68 -31.30
CA GLU A 984 21.72 -28.34 -31.03
C GLU A 984 20.76 -29.42 -31.50
N LEU A 985 21.04 -30.07 -32.65
CA LEU A 985 20.25 -31.22 -33.08
C LEU A 985 20.33 -32.36 -32.07
N MET A 986 21.55 -32.69 -31.60
CA MET A 986 21.74 -33.75 -30.60
C MET A 986 21.05 -33.42 -29.27
N ASP A 987 21.16 -32.18 -28.80
CA ASP A 987 20.52 -31.70 -27.58
C ASP A 987 18.99 -31.73 -27.71
N PHE A 988 18.45 -31.34 -28.87
CA PHE A 988 17.01 -31.38 -29.16
C PHE A 988 16.47 -32.82 -29.12
N TYR A 989 17.13 -33.78 -29.77
CA TYR A 989 16.71 -35.19 -29.75
C TYR A 989 16.86 -35.84 -28.37
N GLN A 990 17.84 -35.42 -27.56
CA GLN A 990 18.02 -35.91 -26.19
C GLN A 990 17.04 -35.27 -25.20
N SER A 991 16.52 -34.07 -25.50
CA SER A 991 15.56 -33.38 -24.64
C SER A 991 14.18 -34.04 -24.66
N SER A 992 13.48 -33.98 -23.51
CA SER A 992 12.07 -34.41 -23.35
C SER A 992 11.10 -33.61 -24.23
N ARG A 993 11.54 -32.54 -24.90
CA ARG A 993 10.75 -31.78 -25.89
C ARG A 993 10.39 -32.60 -27.14
N SER A 994 11.15 -33.66 -27.44
CA SER A 994 10.88 -34.60 -28.54
C SER A 994 9.75 -35.60 -28.25
N TYR A 995 9.45 -35.87 -26.98
CA TYR A 995 8.47 -36.87 -26.52
C TYR A 995 7.11 -36.25 -26.15
N ASN A 996 6.51 -35.43 -27.00
CA ASN A 996 5.09 -35.08 -26.84
C ASN A 996 4.22 -36.22 -27.43
N HIS A 997 3.95 -37.25 -26.62
CA HIS A 997 2.95 -38.27 -26.95
C HIS A 997 1.55 -37.64 -26.96
N SER A 998 0.91 -37.54 -28.13
CA SER A 998 -0.54 -37.35 -28.19
C SER A 998 -1.23 -38.66 -27.79
N GLN A 999 -2.08 -38.63 -26.77
CA GLN A 999 -2.80 -39.79 -26.24
C GLN A 999 -3.92 -40.33 -27.15
N ASP A 1000 -4.10 -39.80 -28.37
CA ASP A 1000 -5.25 -40.12 -29.25
C ASP A 1000 -4.86 -40.70 -30.62
N SER A 1001 -3.81 -41.53 -30.70
CA SER A 1001 -3.55 -42.30 -31.92
C SER A 1001 -3.00 -43.68 -31.62
N ASP A 1002 -3.90 -44.60 -31.31
CA ASP A 1002 -3.72 -46.01 -31.62
C ASP A 1002 -3.64 -46.14 -33.14
N LEU A 1003 -2.43 -46.03 -33.71
CA LEU A 1003 -1.95 -46.65 -34.95
C LEU A 1003 -0.71 -45.90 -35.47
N VAL A 1004 0.37 -46.66 -35.67
CA VAL A 1004 1.68 -46.32 -36.27
C VAL A 1004 2.76 -45.79 -35.32
N LEU A 1005 3.71 -46.68 -34.96
CA LEU A 1005 5.07 -46.33 -34.54
C LEU A 1005 5.77 -45.61 -35.73
N GLY A 1006 5.60 -44.30 -35.82
CA GLY A 1006 6.34 -43.41 -36.71
C GLY A 1006 6.69 -42.15 -35.94
N GLY A 1007 7.94 -42.05 -35.46
CA GLY A 1007 8.40 -40.92 -34.68
C GLY A 1007 8.28 -39.61 -35.45
N ARG A 1008 7.66 -38.59 -34.85
CA ARG A 1008 7.77 -37.22 -35.36
C ARG A 1008 9.19 -36.73 -35.13
N THR A 1009 10.00 -36.78 -36.17
CA THR A 1009 11.29 -36.11 -36.31
C THR A 1009 11.05 -34.60 -36.30
N GLY A 1010 11.92 -33.81 -35.64
CA GLY A 1010 11.86 -32.33 -35.72
C GLY A 1010 12.03 -31.84 -37.17
N ASN A 1011 12.06 -30.51 -37.37
CA ASN A 1011 12.14 -29.88 -38.70
C ASN A 1011 13.25 -30.49 -39.60
N GLU A 1012 12.86 -31.44 -40.47
CA GLU A 1012 13.78 -32.21 -41.33
C GLU A 1012 14.50 -31.33 -42.35
N ASP A 1013 13.97 -30.12 -42.60
CA ASP A 1013 14.59 -29.14 -43.48
C ASP A 1013 15.99 -28.75 -42.99
N ILE A 1014 16.22 -28.64 -41.67
CA ILE A 1014 17.55 -28.31 -41.11
C ILE A 1014 18.56 -29.44 -41.38
N LEU A 1015 18.14 -30.70 -41.28
CA LEU A 1015 18.98 -31.86 -41.62
C LEU A 1015 19.36 -31.86 -43.10
N SER A 1016 18.44 -31.46 -43.98
CA SER A 1016 18.73 -31.29 -45.40
C SER A 1016 19.76 -30.18 -45.66
N ARG A 1017 19.73 -29.07 -44.90
CA ARG A 1017 20.71 -27.98 -44.99
C ARG A 1017 22.09 -28.39 -44.51
N LEU A 1018 22.17 -29.25 -43.50
CA LEU A 1018 23.43 -29.82 -43.03
C LEU A 1018 24.07 -30.70 -44.13
N GLN A 1019 23.27 -31.50 -44.85
CA GLN A 1019 23.77 -32.27 -46.00
C GLN A 1019 24.30 -31.37 -47.12
N VAL A 1020 23.61 -30.27 -47.45
CA VAL A 1020 24.03 -29.29 -48.47
C VAL A 1020 25.32 -28.57 -48.05
N SER A 1021 25.44 -28.21 -46.78
CA SER A 1021 26.63 -27.51 -46.23
C SER A 1021 27.88 -28.39 -46.25
N ILE A 1022 27.72 -29.70 -46.00
CA ILE A 1022 28.81 -30.70 -46.03
C ILE A 1022 29.19 -31.11 -47.47
N THR A 1023 28.26 -31.01 -48.43
CA THR A 1023 28.53 -31.36 -49.84
C THR A 1023 29.08 -30.22 -50.69
N LYS A 1024 28.77 -28.95 -50.39
CA LYS A 1024 29.38 -27.76 -51.02
C LYS A 1024 30.92 -27.74 -51.09
N PRO A 1025 31.70 -28.16 -50.07
CA PRO A 1025 33.17 -28.16 -50.14
C PRO A 1025 33.77 -29.17 -51.14
N ARG A 1026 32.97 -30.00 -51.83
CA ARG A 1026 33.48 -30.97 -52.82
C ARG A 1026 33.54 -30.46 -54.27
N HIS A 1027 32.92 -29.32 -54.62
CA HIS A 1027 32.70 -28.97 -56.03
C HIS A 1027 33.23 -27.61 -56.53
N THR A 1028 33.92 -26.80 -55.73
CA THR A 1028 34.61 -25.59 -56.24
C THR A 1028 36.08 -25.55 -55.81
N ALA A 1029 36.96 -25.26 -56.76
CA ALA A 1029 38.35 -25.71 -56.78
C ALA A 1029 39.40 -24.67 -56.34
N VAL A 1030 40.57 -25.20 -55.93
CA VAL A 1030 41.97 -24.65 -56.00
C VAL A 1030 42.63 -24.05 -54.72
N VAL A 1031 43.47 -24.89 -54.06
CA VAL A 1031 44.63 -24.70 -53.11
C VAL A 1031 44.36 -24.50 -51.59
N PRO A 1032 45.23 -24.95 -50.63
CA PRO A 1032 46.25 -26.02 -50.62
C PRO A 1032 45.88 -27.18 -49.66
N LYS A 1033 46.67 -28.26 -49.72
CA LYS A 1033 46.66 -29.38 -48.74
C LYS A 1033 46.58 -28.89 -47.29
N LEU A 1034 45.41 -29.06 -46.64
CA LEU A 1034 45.34 -29.14 -45.19
C LEU A 1034 45.83 -30.53 -44.74
N SER A 1035 46.93 -30.52 -43.98
CA SER A 1035 47.57 -31.65 -43.31
C SER A 1035 46.62 -32.38 -42.33
N PRO A 1036 46.91 -33.65 -41.97
CA PRO A 1036 45.92 -34.59 -41.42
C PRO A 1036 45.67 -34.35 -39.93
N GLY A 1037 44.69 -33.51 -39.60
CA GLY A 1037 44.21 -33.27 -38.23
C GLY A 1037 42.83 -33.86 -37.93
N LEU A 1038 42.02 -34.20 -38.95
CA LEU A 1038 40.60 -34.57 -38.78
C LEU A 1038 40.35 -36.04 -38.34
N GLY A 1039 41.40 -36.79 -37.97
CA GLY A 1039 41.29 -38.21 -37.60
C GLY A 1039 40.95 -38.49 -36.13
N LYS A 1040 40.83 -37.48 -35.25
CA LYS A 1040 40.75 -37.70 -33.79
C LYS A 1040 39.41 -37.40 -33.11
N TYR A 1041 38.36 -37.07 -33.85
CA TYR A 1041 37.00 -36.99 -33.31
C TYR A 1041 36.10 -38.08 -33.90
N LYS A 1042 36.50 -39.35 -33.70
CA LYS A 1042 35.61 -40.52 -33.80
C LYS A 1042 35.48 -41.12 -32.40
N LEU A 1043 34.46 -40.71 -31.67
CA LEU A 1043 33.99 -41.41 -30.48
C LEU A 1043 32.87 -42.37 -30.89
N TYR A 1044 33.20 -43.66 -30.83
CA TYR A 1044 32.36 -44.82 -30.51
C TYR A 1044 30.89 -44.83 -30.99
N SER A 1045 30.65 -45.39 -32.19
CA SER A 1045 29.39 -46.08 -32.50
C SER A 1045 29.65 -47.59 -32.54
N LYS A 1046 29.48 -48.26 -31.40
CA LYS A 1046 29.34 -49.72 -31.31
C LYS A 1046 28.01 -49.99 -30.61
N ALA A 1047 26.92 -50.05 -31.38
CA ALA A 1047 25.69 -50.81 -31.09
C ALA A 1047 24.59 -50.42 -32.09
N THR A 1048 24.61 -51.00 -33.28
CA THR A 1048 23.39 -51.19 -34.11
C THR A 1048 23.71 -52.19 -35.22
N VAL A 1049 23.78 -53.47 -34.82
CA VAL A 1049 23.54 -54.60 -35.73
C VAL A 1049 22.39 -55.36 -35.09
N ALA A 1050 21.18 -55.18 -35.64
CA ALA A 1050 20.10 -56.16 -35.72
C ALA A 1050 18.77 -55.43 -35.94
N ALA A 1051 18.38 -55.27 -37.22
CA ALA A 1051 17.00 -55.33 -37.69
C ALA A 1051 17.00 -55.06 -39.21
N GLN A 1052 17.27 -56.09 -40.01
CA GLN A 1052 16.77 -56.13 -41.38
C GLN A 1052 15.28 -56.50 -41.32
N PRO A 1053 14.39 -55.83 -42.06
CA PRO A 1053 13.10 -56.41 -42.40
C PRO A 1053 13.30 -57.34 -43.60
N SER A 1054 13.09 -58.62 -43.39
CA SER A 1054 12.91 -59.60 -44.46
C SER A 1054 11.59 -59.33 -45.18
N ALA A 1055 11.66 -58.92 -46.44
CA ALA A 1055 10.56 -59.02 -47.38
C ALA A 1055 10.88 -60.16 -48.36
N SER A 1056 10.19 -61.28 -48.23
CA SER A 1056 9.90 -62.21 -49.34
C SER A 1056 8.86 -63.24 -48.90
N LEU A 1057 7.69 -63.17 -49.55
CA LEU A 1057 6.49 -64.04 -49.52
C LEU A 1057 5.56 -63.92 -48.31
#